data_AF-A0A5J5EL95-F1
#
_entry.id   AF-A0A5J5EL95-F1
#
_cell.length_a   1.000
_cell.length_b   1.000
_cell.length_c   1.000
_cell.angle_alpha   90.00
_cell.angle_beta   90.00
_cell.angle_gamma   90.00
#
_symmetry.space_group_name_H-M   'P 1'
#
loop_
_entity.id
_entity.type
_entity.pdbx_description
1 polymer ?
#
loop_
_entity_poly.entity_id
_entity_poly.type
_entity_poly.pdbx_seq_one_letter_code
_entity_poly.pdbx_strand_id
1 'polypeptide(L)'
;MLPPAESEARNEWETLKRNERAENKILEILIEKMIGLEDVKQHFLRIMAKINTAKRQGVDLKYERFDLVILGNSGVGKSTVAVAYAWFLVTLGMVAMPQGKPIDIDCSKMVALDSVKAVATQIEEAKTAGGGVFVVDNVHLLTQDSNMVTAGVGVQVLDTIISNLGAGDETGKVVFILAGERSVLDGHPTLSTKIPSKMIIEDYKDWELLEMLKFCINTTYKEKMEVEGNAYTGDDDLYLRIAIRRISRTRGSKNFNNAHAIDTLFERIRERQGERLNKMKRQGLEPNDFWLSKEDIIGPNPAEAIQLSDAWTKLQGFIGLESVKQNVRSLIDMIETNYRRELQEKPPLEVSLNRVFLGSPGTGKTSVAKLYGRILADLGMLSNGDVVVKNPADFMGDYLGQSENKAKGILNSAIGKVLVIDEAYMLYPGYNGQTVTDADIYKVAVVDTLVAEVQSTPGEDRCVLLLGYEEEMRRMFQNVNPGLARRFAIEEAFQFEDFTDAELRQILDKKLSEQHLHATDAAKAVASEVLSRAKMRPNFGNGGEVENMISQAKVRYQQRISKVPPAQRPEDVIFEPVDFDPNFARGATAALNCRTLFADVVGCEEIIAKLEGYQQIAANAKAAGIELHELIPTNFLFKGPPGTGKTMTARKMGEVYYQMGFLSSARVKECSSTDLIGQALGQTGPKTQKLVESARGQVLFIDEAYRLAEGEYAKEALNELVDILTKPDYLGKIVVILAGYDADINRLLSINSGLGSRFPEEIRFSNMTPDHCVQVLLKDLESKKVKADFLRDGSCAPYREICGLLKILGGLPGWGNARDVKTLAKTMVGVVYRNPKAGAVPTLQPDEAVECVRKLLSEREARRNVVA
;
A
#
# COMPACT_ATOMS: atom_id res chain seq x y z
N MET A 1 -44.71 10.81 0.00
CA MET A 1 -44.70 10.04 1.27
C MET A 1 -46.14 9.75 1.64
N LEU A 2 -46.45 8.59 2.22
CA LEU A 2 -47.75 8.38 2.87
C LEU A 2 -47.86 9.36 4.07
N PRO A 3 -49.05 9.90 4.36
CA PRO A 3 -49.24 10.77 5.51
C PRO A 3 -48.84 10.06 6.81
N PRO A 4 -48.51 10.79 7.90
CA PRO A 4 -48.16 10.18 9.17
C PRO A 4 -49.30 9.25 9.59
N ALA A 5 -48.97 7.99 9.88
CA ALA A 5 -49.92 7.09 10.50
C ALA A 5 -50.41 7.73 11.80
N GLU A 6 -51.72 7.78 12.03
CA GLU A 6 -52.26 8.22 13.31
C GLU A 6 -51.61 7.39 14.43
N SER A 7 -51.11 8.06 15.47
CA SER A 7 -50.51 7.39 16.63
C SER A 7 -51.62 6.70 17.43
N GLU A 8 -51.66 5.38 17.36
CA GLU A 8 -52.62 4.55 18.09
C GLU A 8 -52.50 4.80 19.61
N ALA A 9 -51.28 4.92 20.12
CA ALA A 9 -51.02 5.22 21.53
C ALA A 9 -51.56 6.59 21.95
N ARG A 10 -51.47 7.60 21.07
CA ARG A 10 -52.06 8.92 21.34
C ARG A 10 -53.58 8.84 21.44
N ASN A 11 -54.22 8.11 20.52
CA ASN A 11 -55.67 7.91 20.53
C ASN A 11 -56.13 7.15 21.79
N GLU A 12 -55.40 6.10 22.18
CA GLU A 12 -55.65 5.35 23.41
C GLU A 12 -55.48 6.23 24.66
N TRP A 13 -54.43 7.05 24.71
CA TRP A 13 -54.19 7.96 25.83
C TRP A 13 -55.24 9.04 25.96
N GLU A 14 -55.69 9.64 24.85
CA GLU A 14 -56.83 10.57 24.87
C GLU A 14 -58.11 9.89 25.36
N THR A 15 -58.33 8.64 24.98
CA THR A 15 -59.48 7.85 25.45
C THR A 15 -59.41 7.61 26.96
N LEU A 16 -58.23 7.26 27.49
CA LEU A 16 -58.01 7.09 28.93
C LEU A 16 -58.17 8.40 29.72
N LYS A 17 -57.69 9.53 29.18
CA LYS A 17 -57.91 10.87 29.76
C LYS A 17 -59.41 11.18 29.85
N ARG A 18 -60.17 10.94 28.76
CA ARG A 18 -61.61 11.24 28.69
C ARG A 18 -62.46 10.32 29.57
N ASN A 19 -62.21 9.01 29.53
CA ASN A 19 -63.09 8.01 30.14
C ASN A 19 -62.70 7.65 31.57
N GLU A 20 -61.41 7.59 31.89
CA GLU A 20 -60.90 7.11 33.18
C GLU A 20 -60.26 8.22 34.03
N ARG A 21 -60.26 9.48 33.55
CA ARG A 21 -59.55 10.63 34.18
C ARG A 21 -58.10 10.30 34.52
N ALA A 22 -57.43 9.54 33.66
CA ALA A 22 -56.06 9.13 33.85
C ALA A 22 -55.12 10.36 33.80
N GLU A 23 -54.25 10.51 34.80
CA GLU A 23 -53.24 11.58 34.85
C GLU A 23 -51.85 10.98 35.05
N ASN A 24 -50.94 11.25 34.11
CA ASN A 24 -49.52 10.95 34.24
C ASN A 24 -48.70 11.92 33.40
N LYS A 25 -47.96 12.82 34.07
CA LYS A 25 -47.17 13.88 33.41
C LYS A 25 -46.07 13.32 32.50
N ILE A 26 -45.48 12.18 32.86
CA ILE A 26 -44.40 11.57 32.08
C ILE A 26 -44.95 10.94 30.81
N LEU A 27 -46.07 10.25 30.92
CA LEU A 27 -46.74 9.65 29.77
C LEU A 27 -47.25 10.73 28.80
N GLU A 28 -47.75 11.84 29.33
CA GLU A 28 -48.13 13.01 28.53
C GLU A 28 -46.95 13.59 27.75
N ILE A 29 -45.79 13.81 28.40
CA ILE A 29 -44.58 14.25 27.72
C ILE A 29 -44.15 13.24 26.65
N LEU A 30 -44.15 11.95 26.98
CA LEU A 30 -43.70 10.89 26.08
C LEU A 30 -44.61 10.76 24.84
N ILE A 31 -45.93 10.88 25.00
CA ILE A 31 -46.89 10.78 23.91
C ILE A 31 -46.97 12.07 23.07
N GLU A 32 -46.98 13.23 23.72
CA GLU A 32 -47.23 14.52 23.05
C GLU A 32 -45.95 15.18 22.52
N LYS A 33 -44.79 14.96 23.14
CA LYS A 33 -43.53 15.66 22.77
C LYS A 33 -42.48 14.78 22.10
N MET A 34 -42.49 13.46 22.29
CA MET A 34 -41.51 12.58 21.63
C MET A 34 -42.03 12.12 20.26
N ILE A 35 -41.24 12.41 19.21
CA ILE A 35 -41.55 12.05 17.83
C ILE A 35 -41.28 10.55 17.63
N GLY A 36 -42.20 9.85 16.94
CA GLY A 36 -42.08 8.40 16.72
C GLY A 36 -42.27 7.56 17.99
N LEU A 37 -41.46 6.50 18.13
CA LEU A 37 -41.40 5.61 19.32
C LEU A 37 -42.75 4.96 19.69
N GLU A 38 -43.56 4.59 18.71
CA GLU A 38 -44.91 4.08 18.94
C GLU A 38 -44.94 2.82 19.82
N ASP A 39 -44.01 1.88 19.59
CA ASP A 39 -43.90 0.66 20.41
C ASP A 39 -43.54 0.96 21.87
N VAL A 40 -42.74 2.01 22.11
CA VAL A 40 -42.38 2.50 23.45
C VAL A 40 -43.62 3.09 24.11
N LYS A 41 -44.35 3.97 23.41
CA LYS A 41 -45.59 4.58 23.89
C LYS A 41 -46.61 3.50 24.28
N GLN A 42 -46.80 2.50 23.42
CA GLN A 42 -47.66 1.35 23.65
C GLN A 42 -47.19 0.47 24.83
N HIS A 43 -45.88 0.35 25.05
CA HIS A 43 -45.36 -0.38 26.21
C HIS A 43 -45.73 0.29 27.54
N PHE A 44 -45.59 1.63 27.63
CA PHE A 44 -45.95 2.37 28.83
C PHE A 44 -47.45 2.27 29.12
N LEU A 45 -48.30 2.39 28.09
CA LEU A 45 -49.76 2.23 28.21
C LEU A 45 -50.13 0.83 28.73
N ARG A 46 -49.52 -0.24 28.20
CA ARG A 46 -49.72 -1.61 28.69
C ARG A 46 -49.36 -1.78 30.16
N ILE A 47 -48.24 -1.20 30.61
CA ILE A 47 -47.84 -1.26 32.02
C ILE A 47 -48.82 -0.47 32.90
N MET A 48 -49.25 0.72 32.46
CA MET A 48 -50.25 1.51 33.17
C MET A 48 -51.57 0.73 33.30
N ALA A 49 -52.04 0.12 32.22
CA ALA A 49 -53.25 -0.70 32.19
C ALA A 49 -53.14 -1.91 33.13
N LYS A 50 -51.99 -2.58 33.16
CA LYS A 50 -51.70 -3.69 34.10
C LYS A 50 -51.76 -3.22 35.55
N ILE A 51 -51.07 -2.14 35.89
CA ILE A 51 -51.05 -1.57 37.25
C ILE A 51 -52.45 -1.13 37.69
N ASN A 52 -53.17 -0.40 36.84
CA ASN A 52 -54.52 0.06 37.15
C ASN A 52 -55.50 -1.11 37.33
N THR A 53 -55.36 -2.15 36.50
CA THR A 53 -56.18 -3.36 36.63
C THR A 53 -55.88 -4.10 37.93
N ALA A 54 -54.61 -4.28 38.28
CA ALA A 54 -54.20 -4.89 39.55
C ALA A 54 -54.71 -4.09 40.77
N LYS A 55 -54.63 -2.75 40.72
CA LYS A 55 -55.20 -1.86 41.76
C LYS A 55 -56.71 -2.05 41.89
N ARG A 56 -57.46 -2.16 40.78
CA ARG A 56 -58.91 -2.44 40.78
C ARG A 56 -59.25 -3.83 41.33
N GLN A 57 -58.37 -4.80 41.09
CA GLN A 57 -58.51 -6.18 41.58
C GLN A 57 -58.09 -6.35 43.05
N GLY A 58 -57.55 -5.31 43.69
CA GLY A 58 -57.03 -5.38 45.06
C GLY A 58 -55.76 -6.25 45.21
N VAL A 59 -55.02 -6.43 44.12
CA VAL A 59 -53.76 -7.20 44.12
C VAL A 59 -52.65 -6.33 44.72
N ASP A 60 -51.88 -6.90 45.67
CA ASP A 60 -50.69 -6.24 46.21
C ASP A 60 -49.58 -6.22 45.16
N LEU A 61 -49.23 -5.01 44.70
CA LEU A 61 -48.19 -4.77 43.69
C LEU A 61 -46.79 -4.71 44.29
N LYS A 62 -46.65 -4.87 45.61
CA LYS A 62 -45.36 -4.76 46.32
C LYS A 62 -44.29 -5.71 45.78
N TYR A 63 -44.66 -6.90 45.31
CA TYR A 63 -43.73 -7.92 44.79
C TYR A 63 -43.68 -7.98 43.26
N GLU A 64 -44.33 -7.03 42.58
CA GLU A 64 -44.32 -6.99 41.12
C GLU A 64 -42.94 -6.52 40.61
N ARG A 65 -42.42 -7.19 39.58
CA ARG A 65 -41.12 -6.84 38.98
C ARG A 65 -41.29 -5.88 37.80
N PHE A 66 -40.60 -4.75 37.88
CA PHE A 66 -40.62 -3.71 36.84
C PHE A 66 -39.28 -3.54 36.11
N ASP A 67 -38.31 -4.44 36.35
CA ASP A 67 -37.03 -4.43 35.65
C ASP A 67 -37.23 -4.50 34.13
N LEU A 68 -36.41 -3.74 33.40
CA LEU A 68 -36.57 -3.54 31.96
C LEU A 68 -35.23 -3.60 31.25
N VAL A 69 -35.14 -4.35 30.16
CA VAL A 69 -34.05 -4.22 29.19
C VAL A 69 -34.52 -3.42 27.99
N ILE A 70 -33.83 -2.31 27.69
CA ILE A 70 -34.03 -1.47 26.51
C ILE A 70 -32.88 -1.71 25.53
N LEU A 71 -33.21 -2.24 24.36
CA LEU A 71 -32.25 -2.54 23.29
C LEU A 71 -32.49 -1.68 22.07
N GLY A 72 -31.42 -1.28 21.40
CA GLY A 72 -31.51 -0.53 20.14
C GLY A 72 -30.15 -0.01 19.69
N ASN A 73 -30.07 0.46 18.44
CA ASN A 73 -28.85 1.03 17.88
C ASN A 73 -28.50 2.37 18.55
N SER A 74 -27.35 2.94 18.21
CA SER A 74 -26.92 4.24 18.73
C SER A 74 -27.92 5.35 18.37
N GLY A 75 -28.14 6.27 19.32
CA GLY A 75 -28.97 7.47 19.12
C GLY A 75 -30.48 7.28 18.96
N VAL A 76 -31.03 6.08 19.23
CA VAL A 76 -32.50 5.87 19.24
C VAL A 76 -33.21 6.46 20.47
N GLY A 77 -32.46 6.97 21.46
CA GLY A 77 -33.01 7.58 22.69
C GLY A 77 -33.19 6.62 23.87
N LYS A 78 -32.44 5.51 23.92
CA LYS A 78 -32.54 4.49 24.99
C LYS A 78 -32.46 5.08 26.40
N SER A 79 -31.45 5.89 26.68
CA SER A 79 -31.23 6.50 28.00
C SER A 79 -32.35 7.49 28.36
N THR A 80 -32.85 8.25 27.39
CA THR A 80 -34.01 9.13 27.56
C THR A 80 -35.26 8.34 27.92
N VAL A 81 -35.52 7.23 27.23
CA VAL A 81 -36.65 6.33 27.53
C VAL A 81 -36.48 5.65 28.89
N ALA A 82 -35.25 5.26 29.26
CA ALA A 82 -34.95 4.67 30.56
C ALA A 82 -35.27 5.62 31.72
N VAL A 83 -34.81 6.88 31.61
CA VAL A 83 -35.11 7.93 32.60
C VAL A 83 -36.61 8.23 32.65
N ALA A 84 -37.28 8.29 31.49
CA ALA A 84 -38.73 8.45 31.45
C ALA A 84 -39.46 7.28 32.13
N TYR A 85 -39.01 6.05 31.91
CA TYR A 85 -39.60 4.87 32.54
C TYR A 85 -39.41 4.88 34.07
N ALA A 86 -38.24 5.31 34.55
CA ALA A 86 -37.99 5.48 35.98
C ALA A 86 -38.97 6.46 36.62
N TRP A 87 -39.13 7.66 36.04
CA TRP A 87 -40.08 8.65 36.54
C TRP A 87 -41.54 8.19 36.43
N PHE A 88 -41.87 7.47 35.36
CA PHE A 88 -43.19 6.88 35.18
C PHE A 88 -43.56 5.92 36.33
N LEU A 89 -42.66 5.03 36.74
CA LEU A 89 -42.89 4.14 37.89
C LEU A 89 -43.06 4.89 39.21
N VAL A 90 -42.26 5.94 39.43
CA VAL A 90 -42.37 6.81 40.63
C VAL A 90 -43.72 7.51 40.66
N THR A 91 -44.16 8.09 39.53
CA THR A 91 -45.47 8.77 39.45
C THR A 91 -46.66 7.84 39.66
N LEU A 92 -46.53 6.55 39.34
CA LEU A 92 -47.56 5.53 39.62
C LEU A 92 -47.52 5.00 41.05
N GLY A 93 -46.49 5.37 41.83
CA GLY A 93 -46.26 4.92 43.20
C GLY A 93 -45.71 3.50 43.30
N MET A 94 -45.06 2.99 42.25
CA MET A 94 -44.53 1.62 42.22
C MET A 94 -43.17 1.49 42.91
N VAL A 95 -42.37 2.56 42.87
CA VAL A 95 -41.02 2.58 43.43
C VAL A 95 -40.73 3.95 44.06
N ALA A 96 -40.02 3.96 45.18
CA ALA A 96 -39.54 5.19 45.81
C ALA A 96 -38.25 5.67 45.14
N MET A 97 -38.04 6.98 45.12
CA MET A 97 -36.80 7.60 44.62
C MET A 97 -36.29 8.62 45.66
N PRO A 98 -35.71 8.15 46.78
CA PRO A 98 -35.37 8.99 47.93
C PRO A 98 -34.36 10.10 47.60
N GLN A 99 -33.46 9.85 46.65
CA GLN A 99 -32.45 10.81 46.20
C GLN A 99 -32.98 11.86 45.20
N GLY A 100 -34.26 11.79 44.82
CA GLY A 100 -34.88 12.71 43.86
C GLY A 100 -34.42 12.56 42.41
N LYS A 101 -33.61 11.55 42.10
CA LYS A 101 -33.17 11.20 40.74
C LYS A 101 -32.86 9.70 40.62
N PRO A 102 -32.91 9.13 39.40
CA PRO A 102 -32.37 7.79 39.15
C PRO A 102 -30.87 7.72 39.46
N ILE A 103 -30.40 6.53 39.82
CA ILE A 103 -28.98 6.26 40.02
C ILE A 103 -28.41 5.81 38.67
N ASP A 104 -27.61 6.68 38.05
CA ASP A 104 -27.02 6.42 36.74
C ASP A 104 -25.72 5.62 36.88
N ILE A 105 -25.68 4.46 36.23
CA ILE A 105 -24.51 3.58 36.11
C ILE A 105 -24.06 3.62 34.66
N ASP A 106 -22.99 4.36 34.38
CA ASP A 106 -22.38 4.46 33.05
C ASP A 106 -21.27 3.41 32.90
N CYS A 107 -21.56 2.32 32.19
CA CYS A 107 -20.63 1.21 32.01
C CYS A 107 -19.32 1.62 31.31
N SER A 108 -19.30 2.73 30.55
CA SER A 108 -18.08 3.21 29.89
C SER A 108 -16.99 3.65 30.87
N LYS A 109 -17.36 3.96 32.12
CA LYS A 109 -16.46 4.42 33.18
C LYS A 109 -16.05 3.29 34.14
N MET A 110 -16.54 2.07 33.92
CA MET A 110 -16.39 0.94 34.85
C MET A 110 -15.23 0.01 34.47
N VAL A 111 -14.03 0.57 34.42
CA VAL A 111 -12.81 -0.11 33.96
C VAL A 111 -11.87 -0.51 35.11
N ALA A 112 -12.21 -0.15 36.36
CA ALA A 112 -11.37 -0.44 37.54
C ALA A 112 -11.96 -1.54 38.45
N LEU A 113 -11.10 -2.31 39.13
CA LEU A 113 -11.50 -3.34 40.11
C LEU A 113 -12.43 -2.81 41.22
N ASP A 114 -12.28 -1.53 41.59
CA ASP A 114 -13.14 -0.88 42.60
C ASP A 114 -14.59 -0.65 42.13
N SER A 115 -14.86 -0.77 40.82
CA SER A 115 -16.20 -0.55 40.25
C SER A 115 -17.23 -1.56 40.78
N VAL A 116 -16.83 -2.82 40.99
CA VAL A 116 -17.72 -3.86 41.53
C VAL A 116 -18.17 -3.51 42.95
N LYS A 117 -17.22 -3.07 43.79
CA LYS A 117 -17.53 -2.63 45.17
C LYS A 117 -18.40 -1.39 45.17
N ALA A 118 -18.09 -0.41 44.32
CA ALA A 118 -18.87 0.83 44.22
C ALA A 118 -20.34 0.56 43.85
N VAL A 119 -20.58 -0.30 42.85
CA VAL A 119 -21.95 -0.69 42.44
C VAL A 119 -22.66 -1.43 43.58
N ALA A 120 -21.98 -2.37 44.24
CA ALA A 120 -22.56 -3.08 45.38
C ALA A 120 -22.94 -2.12 46.54
N THR A 121 -22.08 -1.16 46.87
CA THR A 121 -22.36 -0.15 47.90
C THR A 121 -23.56 0.73 47.53
N GLN A 122 -23.64 1.21 46.29
CA GLN A 122 -24.78 2.01 45.83
C GLN A 122 -26.12 1.24 45.92
N ILE A 123 -26.10 -0.06 45.61
CA ILE A 123 -27.28 -0.93 45.74
C ILE A 123 -27.72 -1.02 47.20
N GLU A 124 -26.79 -1.25 48.14
CA GLU A 124 -27.11 -1.32 49.58
C GLU A 124 -27.57 0.02 50.17
N GLU A 125 -27.01 1.14 49.72
CA GLU A 125 -27.48 2.50 50.08
C GLU A 125 -28.90 2.76 49.59
N ALA A 126 -29.25 2.35 48.37
CA ALA A 126 -30.61 2.48 47.85
C ALA A 126 -31.61 1.62 48.64
N LYS A 127 -31.21 0.41 49.02
CA LYS A 127 -32.03 -0.49 49.85
C LYS A 127 -32.32 0.11 51.23
N THR A 128 -31.28 0.59 51.91
CA THR A 128 -31.40 1.24 53.23
C THR A 128 -32.20 2.55 53.17
N ALA A 129 -32.16 3.28 52.06
CA ALA A 129 -32.97 4.47 51.83
C ALA A 129 -34.45 4.20 51.50
N GLY A 130 -34.87 2.92 51.39
CA GLY A 130 -36.26 2.53 51.16
C GLY A 130 -36.64 2.31 49.69
N GLY A 131 -35.66 2.23 48.78
CA GLY A 131 -35.85 1.88 47.38
C GLY A 131 -35.09 2.79 46.41
N GLY A 132 -35.04 2.40 45.13
CA GLY A 132 -34.36 3.19 44.09
C GLY A 132 -34.50 2.61 42.69
N VAL A 133 -34.22 3.44 41.68
CA VAL A 133 -34.19 3.03 40.28
C VAL A 133 -32.79 3.22 39.74
N PHE A 134 -32.19 2.14 39.23
CA PHE A 134 -30.87 2.12 38.62
C PHE A 134 -31.01 2.14 37.10
N VAL A 135 -30.46 3.16 36.46
CA VAL A 135 -30.35 3.24 34.99
C VAL A 135 -28.93 2.84 34.63
N VAL A 136 -28.78 1.66 34.04
CA VAL A 136 -27.48 1.12 33.63
C VAL A 136 -27.35 1.30 32.13
N ASP A 137 -26.49 2.23 31.70
CA ASP A 137 -26.31 2.56 30.28
C ASP A 137 -25.07 1.89 29.69
N ASN A 138 -25.05 1.69 28.37
CA ASN A 138 -23.96 1.06 27.63
C ASN A 138 -23.60 -0.36 28.12
N VAL A 139 -24.59 -1.16 28.49
CA VAL A 139 -24.40 -2.52 29.05
C VAL A 139 -23.58 -3.44 28.13
N HIS A 140 -23.61 -3.21 26.81
CA HIS A 140 -22.84 -3.98 25.82
C HIS A 140 -21.33 -3.91 26.05
N LEU A 141 -20.83 -2.82 26.65
CA LEU A 141 -19.42 -2.68 27.00
C LEU A 141 -18.99 -3.63 28.12
N LEU A 142 -19.90 -4.04 29.01
CA LEU A 142 -19.63 -5.03 30.05
C LEU A 142 -19.55 -6.45 29.52
N THR A 143 -20.20 -6.71 28.38
CA THR A 143 -20.23 -8.02 27.71
C THR A 143 -19.15 -8.21 26.64
N GLN A 144 -18.51 -7.12 26.19
CA GLN A 144 -17.46 -7.14 25.17
C GLN A 144 -16.08 -7.12 25.85
N ASP A 145 -15.44 -8.30 25.96
CA ASP A 145 -14.05 -8.43 26.45
C ASP A 145 -13.09 -7.67 25.51
N SER A 146 -12.85 -6.40 25.83
CA SER A 146 -12.04 -5.48 25.01
C SER A 146 -10.64 -5.21 25.59
N ASN A 147 -10.36 -5.61 26.84
CA ASN A 147 -9.07 -5.41 27.49
C ASN A 147 -8.66 -6.58 28.41
N MET A 148 -7.49 -7.18 28.16
CA MET A 148 -6.97 -8.30 28.97
C MET A 148 -6.60 -7.94 30.42
N VAL A 149 -6.35 -6.66 30.73
CA VAL A 149 -6.01 -6.20 32.09
C VAL A 149 -7.24 -6.15 33.01
N THR A 150 -8.44 -6.08 32.43
CA THR A 150 -9.73 -5.96 33.14
C THR A 150 -10.69 -7.10 32.82
N ALA A 151 -10.19 -8.16 32.20
CA ALA A 151 -10.98 -9.33 31.78
C ALA A 151 -11.73 -9.89 33.00
N GLY A 152 -13.06 -9.86 32.93
CA GLY A 152 -13.95 -10.32 34.01
C GLY A 152 -14.46 -9.24 34.97
N VAL A 153 -13.92 -8.02 35.02
CA VAL A 153 -14.47 -6.95 35.90
C VAL A 153 -15.86 -6.54 35.41
N GLY A 154 -16.04 -6.36 34.10
CA GLY A 154 -17.34 -6.01 33.52
C GLY A 154 -18.40 -7.10 33.75
N VAL A 155 -18.01 -8.36 33.59
CA VAL A 155 -18.85 -9.53 33.87
C VAL A 155 -19.21 -9.59 35.37
N GLN A 156 -18.26 -9.32 36.27
CA GLN A 156 -18.52 -9.28 37.72
C GLN A 156 -19.46 -8.15 38.13
N VAL A 157 -19.34 -6.96 37.52
CA VAL A 157 -20.30 -5.86 37.72
C VAL A 157 -21.69 -6.31 37.27
N LEU A 158 -21.79 -6.92 36.10
CA LEU A 158 -23.06 -7.40 35.56
C LEU A 158 -23.65 -8.52 36.42
N ASP A 159 -22.86 -9.48 36.89
CA ASP A 159 -23.28 -10.55 37.80
C ASP A 159 -23.72 -9.99 39.16
N THR A 160 -23.08 -8.93 39.65
CA THR A 160 -23.50 -8.21 40.87
C THR A 160 -24.88 -7.58 40.67
N ILE A 161 -25.14 -6.98 39.51
CA ILE A 161 -26.47 -6.44 39.17
C ILE A 161 -27.49 -7.59 39.06
N ILE A 162 -27.15 -8.66 38.34
CA ILE A 162 -28.03 -9.81 38.08
C ILE A 162 -28.36 -10.60 39.34
N SER A 163 -27.46 -10.69 40.31
CA SER A 163 -27.70 -11.33 41.61
C SER A 163 -28.70 -10.55 42.47
N ASN A 164 -28.81 -9.24 42.25
CA ASN A 164 -29.78 -8.36 42.93
C ASN A 164 -31.11 -8.21 42.17
N LEU A 165 -31.23 -8.74 40.94
CA LEU A 165 -32.51 -8.80 40.21
C LEU A 165 -33.48 -9.78 40.90
N GLY A 166 -34.56 -9.27 41.47
CA GLY A 166 -35.67 -10.06 42.00
C GLY A 166 -35.33 -10.93 43.23
N ALA A 167 -34.41 -10.48 44.08
CA ALA A 167 -34.02 -11.21 45.29
C ALA A 167 -34.91 -10.86 46.51
N GLY A 168 -35.68 -11.84 47.00
CA GLY A 168 -36.31 -11.82 48.34
C GLY A 168 -37.37 -10.74 48.61
N ASP A 169 -37.46 -10.28 49.86
CA ASP A 169 -38.40 -9.27 50.38
C ASP A 169 -38.22 -7.85 49.80
N GLU A 170 -37.29 -7.70 48.87
CA GLU A 170 -36.92 -6.43 48.21
C GLU A 170 -37.35 -6.36 46.75
N THR A 171 -37.97 -7.43 46.24
CA THR A 171 -38.65 -7.43 44.94
C THR A 171 -39.64 -6.26 44.90
N GLY A 172 -39.50 -5.37 43.91
CA GLY A 172 -40.35 -4.17 43.74
C GLY A 172 -39.83 -2.90 44.43
N LYS A 173 -38.83 -2.97 45.32
CA LYS A 173 -38.22 -1.77 45.95
C LYS A 173 -37.05 -1.20 45.15
N VAL A 174 -36.30 -2.06 44.47
CA VAL A 174 -35.19 -1.68 43.60
C VAL A 174 -35.52 -2.14 42.18
N VAL A 175 -35.42 -1.23 41.22
CA VAL A 175 -35.71 -1.50 39.80
C VAL A 175 -34.46 -1.22 38.98
N PHE A 176 -34.04 -2.19 38.17
CA PHE A 176 -32.95 -2.02 37.21
C PHE A 176 -33.48 -1.82 35.80
N ILE A 177 -33.02 -0.77 35.14
CA ILE A 177 -33.29 -0.46 33.74
C ILE A 177 -31.97 -0.56 32.99
N LEU A 178 -31.82 -1.62 32.19
CA LEU A 178 -30.60 -1.90 31.43
C LEU A 178 -30.75 -1.38 30.00
N ALA A 179 -29.92 -0.43 29.59
CA ALA A 179 -29.89 0.12 28.23
C ALA A 179 -28.63 -0.31 27.48
N GLY A 180 -28.79 -0.82 26.25
CA GLY A 180 -27.64 -1.24 25.45
C GLY A 180 -27.96 -1.62 24.00
N GLU A 181 -26.95 -2.12 23.30
CA GLU A 181 -27.10 -2.65 21.94
C GLU A 181 -27.75 -4.03 21.95
N ARG A 182 -28.25 -4.47 20.79
CA ARG A 182 -28.93 -5.78 20.67
C ARG A 182 -28.03 -6.95 21.08
N SER A 183 -26.71 -6.82 20.92
CA SER A 183 -25.71 -7.83 21.28
C SER A 183 -25.59 -8.11 22.78
N VAL A 184 -26.14 -7.25 23.65
CA VAL A 184 -26.11 -7.45 25.12
C VAL A 184 -26.68 -8.81 25.50
N LEU A 185 -27.75 -9.25 24.84
CA LEU A 185 -28.39 -10.54 25.14
C LEU A 185 -27.55 -11.73 24.65
N ASP A 186 -26.73 -11.55 23.62
CA ASP A 186 -25.86 -12.61 23.10
C ASP A 186 -24.70 -12.90 24.07
N GLY A 187 -24.21 -11.86 24.78
CA GLY A 187 -23.10 -11.97 25.72
C GLY A 187 -23.47 -12.49 27.11
N HIS A 188 -24.74 -12.45 27.51
CA HIS A 188 -25.17 -12.95 28.84
C HIS A 188 -26.61 -13.47 28.82
N PRO A 189 -26.83 -14.76 28.48
CA PRO A 189 -28.16 -15.35 28.33
C PRO A 189 -29.05 -15.23 29.57
N THR A 190 -28.47 -15.13 30.78
CA THR A 190 -29.24 -15.05 32.02
C THR A 190 -30.01 -13.74 32.19
N LEU A 191 -29.63 -12.67 31.47
CA LEU A 191 -30.40 -11.42 31.43
C LEU A 191 -31.79 -11.64 30.83
N SER A 192 -31.88 -12.50 29.81
CA SER A 192 -33.14 -12.80 29.13
C SER A 192 -34.12 -13.60 29.98
N THR A 193 -33.63 -14.36 30.96
CA THR A 193 -34.45 -15.20 31.83
C THR A 193 -34.85 -14.50 33.13
N LYS A 194 -34.02 -13.59 33.64
CA LYS A 194 -34.29 -12.89 34.92
C LYS A 194 -35.12 -11.61 34.77
N ILE A 195 -35.05 -10.92 33.63
CA ILE A 195 -35.73 -9.64 33.44
C ILE A 195 -37.08 -9.87 32.73
N PRO A 196 -38.21 -9.46 33.34
CA PRO A 196 -39.55 -9.82 32.86
C PRO A 196 -39.97 -9.05 31.61
N SER A 197 -39.38 -7.87 31.37
CA SER A 197 -39.77 -6.99 30.28
C SER A 197 -38.60 -6.62 29.39
N LYS A 198 -38.83 -6.65 28.07
CA LYS A 198 -37.88 -6.26 27.04
C LYS A 198 -38.54 -5.26 26.10
N MET A 199 -37.83 -4.18 25.83
CA MET A 199 -38.20 -3.16 24.87
C MET A 199 -37.12 -3.06 23.80
N ILE A 200 -37.52 -3.19 22.53
CA ILE A 200 -36.64 -2.97 21.39
C ILE A 200 -37.06 -1.65 20.76
N ILE A 201 -36.13 -0.72 20.63
CA ILE A 201 -36.31 0.53 19.92
C ILE A 201 -35.66 0.37 18.54
N GLU A 202 -36.49 0.49 17.50
CA GLU A 202 -36.06 0.45 16.10
C GLU A 202 -35.45 1.80 15.67
N ASP A 203 -34.70 1.79 14.56
CA ASP A 203 -34.18 3.01 13.95
C ASP A 203 -35.32 3.91 13.45
N TYR A 204 -35.17 5.23 13.62
CA TYR A 204 -36.17 6.19 13.16
C TYR A 204 -36.31 6.14 11.63
N LYS A 205 -37.56 6.22 11.16
CA LYS A 205 -37.95 6.30 9.74
C LYS A 205 -37.66 7.69 9.16
N ASP A 206 -37.56 7.79 7.83
CA ASP A 206 -37.20 9.05 7.15
C ASP A 206 -38.16 10.20 7.51
N TRP A 207 -39.46 9.90 7.65
CA TRP A 207 -40.43 10.93 8.04
C TRP A 207 -40.28 11.35 9.51
N GLU A 208 -39.92 10.44 10.42
CA GLU A 208 -39.68 10.77 11.84
C GLU A 208 -38.44 11.67 11.96
N LEU A 209 -37.37 11.33 11.24
CA LEU A 209 -36.14 12.12 11.15
C LEU A 209 -36.37 13.51 10.56
N LEU A 210 -37.25 13.62 9.55
CA LEU A 210 -37.64 14.91 8.96
C LEU A 210 -38.36 15.79 9.99
N GLU A 211 -39.32 15.24 10.72
CA GLU A 211 -40.03 15.96 11.77
C GLU A 211 -39.09 16.35 12.92
N MET A 212 -38.13 15.51 13.28
CA MET A 212 -37.09 15.85 14.26
C MET A 212 -36.23 17.03 13.80
N LEU A 213 -35.79 17.05 12.54
CA LEU A 213 -34.99 18.16 12.00
C LEU A 213 -35.80 19.47 11.98
N LYS A 214 -37.07 19.43 11.57
CA LYS A 214 -37.97 20.58 11.62
C LYS A 214 -38.16 21.08 13.05
N PHE A 215 -38.35 20.16 14.00
CA PHE A 215 -38.48 20.48 15.41
C PHE A 215 -37.23 21.19 15.93
N CYS A 216 -36.03 20.72 15.57
CA CYS A 216 -34.77 21.39 15.91
C CYS A 216 -34.71 22.82 15.35
N ILE A 217 -34.98 23.00 14.05
CA ILE A 217 -34.97 24.32 13.40
C ILE A 217 -35.96 25.28 14.08
N ASN A 218 -37.22 24.86 14.25
CA ASN A 218 -38.27 25.71 14.80
C ASN A 218 -38.03 26.05 16.27
N THR A 219 -37.57 25.08 17.07
CA THR A 219 -37.31 25.29 18.50
C THR A 219 -36.11 26.21 18.71
N THR A 220 -35.01 25.99 18.00
CA THR A 220 -33.79 26.80 18.13
C THR A 220 -34.03 28.25 17.73
N TYR A 221 -34.79 28.50 16.67
CA TYR A 221 -35.01 29.84 16.12
C TYR A 221 -36.37 30.44 16.47
N LYS A 222 -37.16 29.81 17.36
CA LYS A 222 -38.50 30.25 17.77
C LYS A 222 -39.40 30.54 16.56
N GLU A 223 -39.42 29.60 15.61
CA GLU A 223 -40.22 29.63 14.38
C GLU A 223 -39.91 30.79 13.42
N LYS A 224 -38.78 31.51 13.62
CA LYS A 224 -38.38 32.62 12.73
C LYS A 224 -37.60 32.19 11.49
N MET A 225 -37.04 30.98 11.51
CA MET A 225 -36.15 30.53 10.44
C MET A 225 -36.96 30.12 9.23
N GLU A 226 -36.69 30.76 8.09
CA GLU A 226 -37.23 30.40 6.79
C GLU A 226 -36.28 29.45 6.06
N VAL A 227 -36.84 28.48 5.35
CA VAL A 227 -36.10 27.46 4.60
C VAL A 227 -36.39 27.64 3.12
N GLU A 228 -35.36 27.71 2.29
CA GLU A 228 -35.50 27.78 0.84
C GLU A 228 -36.36 26.62 0.33
N GLY A 229 -37.33 26.94 -0.53
CA GLY A 229 -38.36 26.01 -0.98
C GLY A 229 -39.64 26.09 -0.16
N ASN A 230 -39.62 26.40 1.15
CA ASN A 230 -40.83 26.51 1.94
C ASN A 230 -41.57 27.84 1.72
N ALA A 231 -42.44 27.89 0.71
CA ALA A 231 -43.43 28.96 0.54
C ALA A 231 -44.84 28.45 0.89
N TYR A 232 -45.16 28.38 2.19
CA TYR A 232 -46.51 28.50 2.76
C TYR A 232 -47.65 27.53 2.37
N THR A 233 -47.50 26.50 1.51
CA THR A 233 -48.67 25.69 1.05
C THR A 233 -48.57 24.15 1.03
N GLY A 234 -47.56 23.52 1.65
CA GLY A 234 -47.72 22.12 2.09
C GLY A 234 -47.21 20.97 1.19
N ASP A 235 -46.16 21.15 0.36
CA ASP A 235 -45.40 19.99 -0.17
C ASP A 235 -43.89 20.23 -0.41
N ASP A 236 -43.29 21.22 0.27
CA ASP A 236 -42.06 21.89 -0.18
C ASP A 236 -40.77 21.67 0.65
N ASP A 237 -40.74 20.63 1.49
CA ASP A 237 -39.53 20.25 2.27
C ASP A 237 -38.44 19.55 1.44
N LEU A 238 -38.34 19.78 0.13
CA LEU A 238 -37.51 19.00 -0.79
C LEU A 238 -36.07 18.85 -0.29
N TYR A 239 -35.41 19.95 0.05
CA TYR A 239 -34.00 19.93 0.49
C TYR A 239 -33.83 19.25 1.84
N LEU A 240 -34.77 19.44 2.78
CA LEU A 240 -34.76 18.73 4.05
C LEU A 240 -34.95 17.22 3.82
N ARG A 241 -35.88 16.81 2.94
CA ARG A 241 -36.07 15.39 2.56
C ARG A 241 -34.80 14.80 1.94
N ILE A 242 -34.12 15.53 1.06
CA ILE A 242 -32.84 15.09 0.48
C ILE A 242 -31.78 14.91 1.58
N ALA A 243 -31.63 15.88 2.48
CA ALA A 243 -30.68 15.80 3.58
C ALA A 243 -30.96 14.59 4.50
N ILE A 244 -32.22 14.34 4.84
CA ILE A 244 -32.65 13.16 5.59
C ILE A 244 -32.34 11.86 4.84
N ARG A 245 -32.65 11.80 3.53
CA ARG A 245 -32.33 10.62 2.71
C ARG A 245 -30.84 10.35 2.65
N ARG A 246 -29.98 11.37 2.69
CA ARG A 246 -28.52 11.18 2.70
C ARG A 246 -28.05 10.51 3.99
N ILE A 247 -28.54 10.94 5.14
CA ILE A 247 -28.19 10.31 6.43
C ILE A 247 -28.89 8.96 6.64
N SER A 248 -30.08 8.75 6.07
CA SER A 248 -30.81 7.49 6.23
C SER A 248 -30.31 6.36 5.33
N ARG A 249 -29.46 6.64 4.33
CA ARG A 249 -28.79 5.62 3.50
C ARG A 249 -27.98 4.62 4.30
N THR A 250 -27.43 5.03 5.44
CA THR A 250 -26.66 4.15 6.31
C THR A 250 -27.53 3.36 7.29
N ARG A 251 -28.87 3.51 7.27
CA ARG A 251 -29.80 2.79 8.15
C ARG A 251 -29.58 1.27 8.05
N GLY A 252 -29.58 0.60 9.20
CA GLY A 252 -29.28 -0.84 9.28
C GLY A 252 -27.77 -1.16 9.34
N SER A 253 -26.89 -0.18 9.15
CA SER A 253 -25.47 -0.31 9.53
C SER A 253 -25.28 0.07 11.00
N LYS A 254 -24.21 -0.44 11.63
CA LYS A 254 -23.82 -0.03 12.99
C LYS A 254 -23.52 1.47 13.12
N ASN A 255 -23.24 2.14 12.00
CA ASN A 255 -22.84 3.53 11.96
C ASN A 255 -24.02 4.51 11.88
N PHE A 256 -25.26 4.03 11.75
CA PHE A 256 -26.42 4.91 11.75
C PHE A 256 -26.79 5.34 13.16
N ASN A 257 -26.53 6.62 13.47
CA ASN A 257 -26.67 7.18 14.81
C ASN A 257 -28.01 7.87 15.06
N ASN A 258 -29.04 7.63 14.25
CA ASN A 258 -30.42 8.07 14.52
C ASN A 258 -30.54 9.56 14.90
N ALA A 259 -31.02 9.89 16.11
CA ALA A 259 -31.20 11.28 16.56
C ALA A 259 -29.89 12.08 16.54
N HIS A 260 -28.76 11.46 16.90
CA HIS A 260 -27.45 12.12 16.84
C HIS A 260 -27.02 12.46 15.42
N ALA A 261 -27.50 11.70 14.41
CA ALA A 261 -27.28 12.06 13.01
C ALA A 261 -28.03 13.35 12.63
N ILE A 262 -29.19 13.61 13.24
CA ILE A 262 -29.94 14.87 13.07
C ILE A 262 -29.21 16.02 13.76
N ASP A 263 -28.74 15.84 14.98
CA ASP A 263 -27.96 16.87 15.69
C ASP A 263 -26.71 17.26 14.87
N THR A 264 -25.99 16.25 14.36
CA THR A 264 -24.80 16.45 13.54
C THR A 264 -25.12 17.15 12.22
N LEU A 265 -26.21 16.75 11.56
CA LEU A 265 -26.69 17.40 10.34
C LEU A 265 -27.06 18.85 10.61
N PHE A 266 -27.82 19.12 11.68
CA PHE A 266 -28.27 20.46 12.02
C PHE A 266 -27.11 21.40 12.35
N GLU A 267 -26.12 20.94 13.12
CA GLU A 267 -24.90 21.72 13.38
C GLU A 267 -24.14 22.02 12.08
N ARG A 268 -24.04 21.06 11.15
CA ARG A 268 -23.41 21.28 9.84
C ARG A 268 -24.17 22.32 8.99
N ILE A 269 -25.50 22.31 9.05
CA ILE A 269 -26.33 23.32 8.36
C ILE A 269 -26.05 24.72 8.93
N ARG A 270 -25.95 24.84 10.26
CA ARG A 270 -25.65 26.11 10.94
C ARG A 270 -24.25 26.62 10.64
N GLU A 271 -23.26 25.72 10.59
CA GLU A 271 -21.89 26.05 10.21
C GLU A 271 -21.83 26.64 8.80
N ARG A 272 -22.43 25.95 7.83
CA ARG A 272 -22.50 26.43 6.42
C ARG A 272 -23.24 27.76 6.29
N GLN A 273 -24.38 27.90 6.97
CA GLN A 273 -25.11 29.17 7.01
C GLN A 273 -24.22 30.28 7.57
N GLY A 274 -23.53 30.03 8.68
CA GLY A 274 -22.61 30.98 9.29
C GLY A 274 -21.47 31.41 8.35
N GLU A 275 -20.85 30.47 7.65
CA GLU A 275 -19.83 30.74 6.64
C GLU A 275 -20.36 31.59 5.48
N ARG A 276 -21.53 31.23 4.94
CA ARG A 276 -22.20 31.98 3.86
C ARG A 276 -22.52 33.41 4.29
N LEU A 277 -23.16 33.58 5.44
CA LEU A 277 -23.53 34.90 5.99
C LEU A 277 -22.28 35.76 6.24
N ASN A 278 -21.21 35.18 6.79
CA ASN A 278 -19.94 35.88 7.00
C ASN A 278 -19.27 36.31 5.68
N LYS A 279 -19.30 35.44 4.66
CA LYS A 279 -18.78 35.75 3.32
C LYS A 279 -19.55 36.90 2.68
N MET A 280 -20.88 36.90 2.77
CA MET A 280 -21.74 37.97 2.27
C MET A 280 -21.48 39.30 3.00
N LYS A 281 -21.38 39.28 4.34
CA LYS A 281 -21.06 40.46 5.15
C LYS A 281 -19.69 41.07 4.78
N ARG A 282 -18.67 40.23 4.54
CA ARG A 282 -17.33 40.69 4.06
C ARG A 282 -17.37 41.36 2.69
N GLN A 283 -18.35 40.99 1.85
CA GLN A 283 -18.57 41.60 0.53
C GLN A 283 -19.45 42.86 0.59
N GLY A 284 -19.84 43.31 1.78
CA GLY A 284 -20.68 44.49 1.98
C GLY A 284 -22.16 44.27 1.72
N LEU A 285 -22.62 43.01 1.66
CA LEU A 285 -24.03 42.66 1.53
C LEU A 285 -24.69 42.56 2.91
N GLU A 286 -26.00 42.81 2.98
CA GLU A 286 -26.83 42.60 4.18
C GLU A 286 -27.66 41.32 4.02
N PRO A 287 -27.17 40.15 4.48
CA PRO A 287 -27.89 38.90 4.33
C PRO A 287 -28.99 38.75 5.40
N ASN A 288 -30.06 38.01 5.08
CA ASN A 288 -31.06 37.59 6.06
C ASN A 288 -30.49 36.47 6.94
N ASP A 289 -30.25 36.76 8.21
CA ASP A 289 -29.73 35.79 9.20
C ASP A 289 -30.74 34.66 9.51
N PHE A 290 -32.03 34.83 9.18
CA PHE A 290 -33.11 33.84 9.36
C PHE A 290 -33.49 33.12 8.06
N TRP A 291 -32.56 32.97 7.12
CA TRP A 291 -32.77 32.21 5.89
C TRP A 291 -31.78 31.07 5.74
N LEU A 292 -32.28 29.84 5.57
CA LEU A 292 -31.51 28.66 5.18
C LEU A 292 -31.62 28.41 3.69
N SER A 293 -30.49 28.47 2.97
CA SER A 293 -30.44 28.15 1.55
C SER A 293 -30.38 26.64 1.31
N LYS A 294 -30.62 26.22 0.06
CA LYS A 294 -30.40 24.83 -0.38
C LYS A 294 -28.97 24.37 -0.07
N GLU A 295 -27.97 25.23 -0.24
CA GLU A 295 -26.56 24.88 -0.02
C GLU A 295 -26.21 24.74 1.46
N ASP A 296 -26.89 25.50 2.32
CA ASP A 296 -26.76 25.32 3.77
C ASP A 296 -27.24 23.90 4.16
N ILE A 297 -28.35 23.46 3.56
CA ILE A 297 -29.03 22.19 3.88
C ILE A 297 -28.34 20.98 3.25
N ILE A 298 -28.22 20.95 1.92
CA ILE A 298 -27.67 19.80 1.17
C ILE A 298 -26.20 19.96 0.79
N GLY A 299 -25.56 21.08 1.13
CA GLY A 299 -24.15 21.32 0.80
C GLY A 299 -23.95 21.97 -0.57
N PRO A 300 -22.69 22.31 -0.91
CA PRO A 300 -22.39 23.09 -2.09
C PRO A 300 -22.70 22.32 -3.37
N ASN A 301 -23.05 23.05 -4.43
CA ASN A 301 -23.18 22.47 -5.76
C ASN A 301 -21.81 21.92 -6.21
N PRO A 302 -21.67 20.61 -6.51
CA PRO A 302 -20.39 20.01 -6.87
C PRO A 302 -19.67 20.72 -8.03
N ALA A 303 -20.42 21.21 -9.02
CA ALA A 303 -19.88 21.90 -10.19
C ALA A 303 -19.24 23.26 -9.84
N GLU A 304 -19.76 23.94 -8.81
CA GLU A 304 -19.23 25.22 -8.33
C GLU A 304 -18.11 24.99 -7.30
N ALA A 305 -18.31 24.01 -6.41
CA ALA A 305 -17.36 23.63 -5.38
C ALA A 305 -16.00 23.25 -5.97
N ILE A 306 -16.00 22.49 -7.07
CA ILE A 306 -14.76 22.05 -7.70
C ILE A 306 -13.96 23.20 -8.33
N GLN A 307 -14.63 24.22 -8.87
CA GLN A 307 -13.95 25.40 -9.43
C GLN A 307 -13.26 26.21 -8.34
N LEU A 308 -13.77 26.16 -7.11
CA LEU A 308 -13.21 26.83 -5.95
C LEU A 308 -12.23 25.94 -5.17
N SER A 309 -12.03 24.68 -5.57
CA SER A 309 -11.14 23.76 -4.85
C SER A 309 -9.67 24.05 -5.18
N ASP A 310 -8.95 24.57 -4.18
CA ASP A 310 -7.50 24.72 -4.23
C ASP A 310 -6.81 23.36 -4.42
N ALA A 311 -7.35 22.30 -3.85
CA ALA A 311 -6.78 20.96 -3.94
C ALA A 311 -6.87 20.41 -5.37
N TRP A 312 -8.01 20.63 -6.04
CA TRP A 312 -8.17 20.29 -7.45
C TRP A 312 -7.21 21.09 -8.34
N THR A 313 -7.11 22.40 -8.11
CA THR A 313 -6.19 23.28 -8.85
C THR A 313 -4.73 22.84 -8.68
N LYS A 314 -4.33 22.48 -7.45
CA LYS A 314 -2.99 21.92 -7.17
C LYS A 314 -2.76 20.60 -7.90
N LEU A 315 -3.75 19.70 -7.92
CA LEU A 315 -3.64 18.42 -8.63
C LEU A 315 -3.51 18.61 -10.15
N GLN A 316 -4.24 19.57 -10.74
CA GLN A 316 -4.10 19.93 -12.15
C GLN A 316 -2.69 20.45 -12.47
N GLY A 317 -2.07 21.18 -11.55
CA GLY A 317 -0.69 21.67 -11.66
C GLY A 317 0.41 20.61 -11.47
N PHE A 318 0.08 19.36 -11.13
CA PHE A 318 1.08 18.30 -11.09
C PHE A 318 1.49 17.93 -12.52
N ILE A 319 2.80 17.69 -12.71
CA ILE A 319 3.37 17.29 -13.99
C ILE A 319 2.91 15.86 -14.31
N GLY A 320 2.46 15.63 -15.53
CA GLY A 320 1.91 14.34 -15.98
C GLY A 320 0.61 13.96 -15.28
N LEU A 321 0.47 12.67 -14.93
CA LEU A 321 -0.68 12.09 -14.22
C LEU A 321 -2.03 12.31 -14.93
N GLU A 322 -2.06 12.34 -16.26
CA GLU A 322 -3.30 12.65 -17.00
C GLU A 322 -4.38 11.58 -16.76
N SER A 323 -4.01 10.30 -16.71
CA SER A 323 -4.92 9.21 -16.34
C SER A 323 -5.56 9.44 -14.96
N VAL A 324 -4.77 9.84 -13.96
CA VAL A 324 -5.26 10.13 -12.61
C VAL A 324 -6.18 11.36 -12.61
N LYS A 325 -5.80 12.43 -13.31
CA LYS A 325 -6.62 13.64 -13.45
C LYS A 325 -7.96 13.33 -14.10
N GLN A 326 -7.97 12.51 -15.14
CA GLN A 326 -9.19 12.09 -15.83
C GLN A 326 -10.09 11.23 -14.93
N ASN A 327 -9.53 10.30 -14.16
CA ASN A 327 -10.28 9.51 -13.19
C ASN A 327 -10.96 10.36 -12.11
N VAL A 328 -10.26 11.39 -11.62
CA VAL A 328 -10.86 12.35 -10.67
C VAL A 328 -11.96 13.18 -11.33
N ARG A 329 -11.79 13.64 -12.59
CA ARG A 329 -12.86 14.31 -13.37
C ARG A 329 -14.10 13.43 -13.49
N SER A 330 -13.93 12.17 -13.89
CA SER A 330 -15.05 11.22 -14.00
C SER A 330 -15.79 11.02 -12.67
N LEU A 331 -15.07 11.04 -11.54
CA LEU A 331 -15.68 10.99 -10.21
C LEU A 331 -16.49 12.26 -9.91
N ILE A 332 -15.96 13.43 -10.24
CA ILE A 332 -16.66 14.71 -10.07
C ILE A 332 -17.96 14.73 -10.91
N ASP A 333 -17.88 14.30 -12.17
CA ASP A 333 -19.03 14.23 -13.08
C ASP A 333 -20.12 13.27 -12.54
N MET A 334 -19.69 12.17 -11.91
CA MET A 334 -20.59 11.22 -11.24
C MET A 334 -21.27 11.85 -10.02
N ILE A 335 -20.51 12.57 -9.18
CA ILE A 335 -21.05 13.27 -8.00
C ILE A 335 -22.06 14.34 -8.44
N GLU A 336 -21.75 15.10 -9.49
CA GLU A 336 -22.68 16.08 -10.06
C GLU A 336 -23.95 15.41 -10.60
N THR A 337 -23.81 14.28 -11.30
CA THR A 337 -24.95 13.50 -11.78
C THR A 337 -25.84 13.04 -10.62
N ASN A 338 -25.24 12.53 -9.55
CA ASN A 338 -25.97 12.12 -8.35
C ASN A 338 -26.66 13.30 -7.66
N TYR A 339 -26.01 14.46 -7.57
CA TYR A 339 -26.61 15.68 -7.04
C TYR A 339 -27.86 16.08 -7.82
N ARG A 340 -27.82 16.08 -9.17
CA ARG A 340 -28.99 16.34 -10.02
C ARG A 340 -30.10 15.30 -9.86
N ARG A 341 -29.75 14.02 -9.71
CA ARG A 341 -30.72 12.94 -9.47
C ARG A 341 -31.45 13.10 -8.15
N GLU A 342 -30.72 13.49 -7.09
CA GLU A 342 -31.30 13.74 -5.77
C GLU A 342 -32.28 14.91 -5.79
N LEU A 343 -31.96 16.00 -6.51
CA LEU A 343 -32.88 17.13 -6.74
C LEU A 343 -34.16 16.70 -7.46
N GLN A 344 -34.12 15.60 -8.24
CA GLN A 344 -35.28 14.99 -8.88
C GLN A 344 -35.91 13.88 -8.04
N GLU A 345 -35.51 13.73 -6.76
CA GLU A 345 -35.92 12.66 -5.84
C GLU A 345 -35.68 11.24 -6.38
N LYS A 346 -34.74 11.08 -7.31
CA LYS A 346 -34.31 9.77 -7.85
C LYS A 346 -33.22 9.16 -6.99
N PRO A 347 -33.15 7.82 -6.91
CA PRO A 347 -32.04 7.15 -6.22
C PRO A 347 -30.71 7.50 -6.91
N PRO A 348 -29.65 7.77 -6.12
CA PRO A 348 -28.31 7.99 -6.67
C PRO A 348 -27.81 6.71 -7.34
N LEU A 349 -26.84 6.86 -8.24
CA LEU A 349 -26.06 5.76 -8.75
C LEU A 349 -25.11 5.29 -7.65
N GLU A 350 -25.17 4.01 -7.32
CA GLU A 350 -24.34 3.41 -6.29
C GLU A 350 -22.90 3.27 -6.80
N VAL A 351 -21.99 4.06 -6.23
CA VAL A 351 -20.57 4.00 -6.54
C VAL A 351 -19.79 4.07 -5.24
N SER A 352 -18.81 3.18 -5.08
CA SER A 352 -17.89 3.19 -3.94
C SER A 352 -17.01 4.45 -4.00
N LEU A 353 -16.69 5.07 -2.86
CA LEU A 353 -15.63 6.07 -2.77
C LEU A 353 -14.24 5.43 -2.61
N ASN A 354 -14.20 4.15 -2.25
CA ASN A 354 -12.95 3.43 -2.04
C ASN A 354 -12.25 3.20 -3.38
N ARG A 355 -10.94 3.42 -3.42
CA ARG A 355 -10.14 3.32 -4.66
C ARG A 355 -8.84 2.57 -4.43
N VAL A 356 -8.31 2.02 -5.51
CA VAL A 356 -6.98 1.41 -5.55
C VAL A 356 -6.08 2.31 -6.37
N PHE A 357 -4.90 2.64 -5.86
CA PHE A 357 -3.89 3.43 -6.57
C PHE A 357 -2.73 2.51 -6.94
N LEU A 358 -2.54 2.31 -8.24
CA LEU A 358 -1.54 1.39 -8.80
C LEU A 358 -0.43 2.18 -9.49
N GLY A 359 0.83 1.81 -9.26
CA GLY A 359 1.95 2.32 -10.05
C GLY A 359 3.29 2.21 -9.34
N SER A 360 4.37 2.50 -10.05
CA SER A 360 5.75 2.39 -9.56
C SER A 360 6.08 3.30 -8.37
N PRO A 361 7.18 3.07 -7.63
CA PRO A 361 7.62 3.97 -6.57
C PRO A 361 7.89 5.38 -7.12
N GLY A 362 7.58 6.41 -6.32
CA GLY A 362 7.90 7.81 -6.65
C GLY A 362 7.08 8.46 -7.77
N THR A 363 5.98 7.84 -8.22
CA THR A 363 4.99 8.44 -9.15
C THR A 363 4.04 9.44 -8.46
N GLY A 364 4.09 9.56 -7.12
CA GLY A 364 3.33 10.55 -6.37
C GLY A 364 2.00 10.06 -5.77
N LYS A 365 1.76 8.76 -5.69
CA LYS A 365 0.55 8.13 -5.10
C LYS A 365 0.11 8.77 -3.77
N THR A 366 1.01 8.82 -2.78
CA THR A 366 0.73 9.35 -1.43
C THR A 366 0.46 10.86 -1.45
N SER A 367 1.12 11.60 -2.36
CA SER A 367 0.90 13.04 -2.55
C SER A 367 -0.48 13.32 -3.14
N VAL A 368 -0.90 12.54 -4.14
CA VAL A 368 -2.25 12.64 -4.73
C VAL A 368 -3.31 12.22 -3.72
N ALA A 369 -3.08 11.19 -2.92
CA ALA A 369 -4.03 10.75 -1.89
C ALA A 369 -4.39 11.88 -0.91
N LYS A 370 -3.42 12.71 -0.51
CA LYS A 370 -3.66 13.91 0.31
C LYS A 370 -4.56 14.92 -0.36
N LEU A 371 -4.34 15.21 -1.64
CA LEU A 371 -5.19 16.13 -2.40
C LEU A 371 -6.58 15.54 -2.63
N TYR A 372 -6.66 14.24 -2.89
CA TYR A 372 -7.90 13.51 -3.13
C TYR A 372 -8.85 13.61 -1.93
N GLY A 373 -8.35 13.43 -0.71
CA GLY A 373 -9.16 13.63 0.51
C GLY A 373 -9.72 15.04 0.64
N ARG A 374 -8.88 16.05 0.35
CA ARG A 374 -9.34 17.44 0.36
C ARG A 374 -10.37 17.73 -0.73
N ILE A 375 -10.20 17.19 -1.94
CA ILE A 375 -11.18 17.31 -3.03
C ILE A 375 -12.52 16.70 -2.61
N LEU A 376 -12.53 15.51 -2.00
CA LEU A 376 -13.77 14.87 -1.53
C LEU A 376 -14.48 15.70 -0.44
N ALA A 377 -13.72 16.32 0.46
CA ALA A 377 -14.28 17.21 1.48
C ALA A 377 -14.83 18.51 0.88
N ASP A 378 -14.11 19.14 -0.06
CA ASP A 378 -14.56 20.33 -0.77
C ASP A 378 -15.87 20.05 -1.57
N LEU A 379 -16.02 18.83 -2.10
CA LEU A 379 -17.24 18.34 -2.77
C LEU A 379 -18.36 17.93 -1.79
N GLY A 380 -18.12 17.97 -0.48
CA GLY A 380 -19.09 17.60 0.55
C GLY A 380 -19.33 16.10 0.70
N MET A 381 -18.46 15.25 0.15
CA MET A 381 -18.54 13.78 0.25
C MET A 381 -17.96 13.24 1.57
N LEU A 382 -17.01 13.98 2.16
CA LEU A 382 -16.42 13.68 3.47
C LEU A 382 -16.58 14.88 4.40
N SER A 383 -16.76 14.63 5.70
CA SER A 383 -16.84 15.69 6.72
C SER A 383 -15.49 16.32 7.03
N ASN A 384 -14.39 15.63 6.77
CA ASN A 384 -13.01 16.11 6.93
C ASN A 384 -12.15 15.71 5.70
N GLY A 385 -11.31 16.63 5.21
CA GLY A 385 -10.39 16.35 4.10
C GLY A 385 -9.07 15.70 4.50
N ASP A 386 -8.85 15.45 5.79
CA ASP A 386 -7.61 14.91 6.33
C ASP A 386 -7.35 13.48 5.87
N VAL A 387 -6.07 13.12 5.84
CA VAL A 387 -5.62 11.80 5.41
C VAL A 387 -4.85 11.11 6.53
N VAL A 388 -5.28 9.91 6.87
CA VAL A 388 -4.61 9.00 7.82
C VAL A 388 -3.82 7.99 6.99
N VAL A 389 -2.50 8.09 7.01
CA VAL A 389 -1.62 7.14 6.32
C VAL A 389 -1.20 6.04 7.28
N LYS A 390 -1.35 4.78 6.85
CA LYS A 390 -0.99 3.57 7.59
C LYS A 390 -0.28 2.60 6.68
N ASN A 391 0.62 1.82 7.27
CA ASN A 391 1.26 0.70 6.62
C ASN A 391 0.73 -0.61 7.22
N PRO A 392 0.85 -1.75 6.53
CA PRO A 392 0.40 -3.06 7.04
C PRO A 392 0.90 -3.39 8.45
N ALA A 393 2.12 -2.96 8.80
CA ALA A 393 2.68 -3.12 10.14
C ALA A 393 1.85 -2.43 11.25
N ASP A 394 1.18 -1.31 10.96
CA ASP A 394 0.35 -0.59 11.94
C ASP A 394 -0.90 -1.39 12.34
N PHE A 395 -1.34 -2.31 11.48
CA PHE A 395 -2.48 -3.18 11.73
C PHE A 395 -2.11 -4.45 12.51
N MET A 396 -0.82 -4.79 12.60
CA MET A 396 -0.36 -6.04 13.21
C MET A 396 -0.38 -5.93 14.74
N GLY A 397 -1.02 -6.90 15.39
CA GLY A 397 -0.97 -7.14 16.83
C GLY A 397 0.06 -8.20 17.22
N ASP A 398 0.43 -8.21 18.50
CA ASP A 398 1.36 -9.18 19.09
C ASP A 398 0.65 -10.51 19.42
N TYR A 399 -0.69 -10.53 19.44
CA TYR A 399 -1.51 -11.69 19.78
C TYR A 399 -2.86 -11.70 19.04
N LEU A 400 -3.50 -12.87 19.01
CA LEU A 400 -4.75 -13.16 18.29
C LEU A 400 -5.91 -12.27 18.77
N GLY A 401 -6.65 -11.65 17.83
CA GLY A 401 -7.71 -10.69 18.10
C GLY A 401 -7.25 -9.23 18.22
N GLN A 402 -5.96 -8.98 18.50
CA GLN A 402 -5.47 -7.60 18.65
C GLN A 402 -5.36 -6.88 17.30
N SER A 403 -5.01 -7.59 16.23
CA SER A 403 -4.92 -7.04 14.87
C SER A 403 -6.28 -6.54 14.38
N GLU A 404 -7.34 -7.30 14.66
CA GLU A 404 -8.73 -6.95 14.35
C GLU A 404 -9.18 -5.71 15.14
N ASN A 405 -8.82 -5.63 16.42
CA ASN A 405 -9.13 -4.46 17.25
C ASN A 405 -8.38 -3.21 16.79
N LYS A 406 -7.09 -3.34 16.43
CA LYS A 406 -6.31 -2.24 15.83
C LYS A 406 -6.92 -1.79 14.51
N ALA A 407 -7.29 -2.73 13.63
CA ALA A 407 -7.92 -2.44 12.35
C ALA A 407 -9.24 -1.67 12.54
N LYS A 408 -10.12 -2.12 13.45
CA LYS A 408 -11.34 -1.39 13.82
C LYS A 408 -11.06 0.00 14.36
N GLY A 409 -10.09 0.13 15.26
CA GLY A 409 -9.68 1.43 15.81
C GLY A 409 -9.20 2.41 14.73
N ILE A 410 -8.36 1.93 13.80
CA ILE A 410 -7.88 2.72 12.65
C ILE A 410 -9.06 3.13 11.76
N LEU A 411 -9.93 2.19 11.42
CA LEU A 411 -11.11 2.42 10.60
C LEU A 411 -12.10 3.41 11.22
N ASN A 412 -12.27 3.39 12.53
CA ASN A 412 -13.08 4.36 13.27
C ASN A 412 -12.42 5.74 13.31
N SER A 413 -11.09 5.81 13.45
CA SER A 413 -10.34 7.07 13.39
C SER A 413 -10.36 7.75 12.01
N ALA A 414 -10.68 6.98 10.97
CA ALA A 414 -10.80 7.43 9.60
C ALA A 414 -12.22 7.90 9.24
N ILE A 415 -13.19 7.86 10.17
CA ILE A 415 -14.50 8.47 9.96
C ILE A 415 -14.30 9.98 9.73
N GLY A 416 -14.98 10.46 8.71
CA GLY A 416 -14.84 11.79 8.14
C GLY A 416 -13.64 11.95 7.24
N LYS A 417 -12.70 11.00 7.13
CA LYS A 417 -11.37 11.20 6.54
C LYS A 417 -11.08 10.18 5.44
N VAL A 418 -9.90 10.31 4.82
CA VAL A 418 -9.34 9.28 3.95
C VAL A 418 -8.33 8.42 4.70
N LEU A 419 -8.53 7.10 4.71
CA LEU A 419 -7.54 6.12 5.16
C LEU A 419 -6.71 5.65 3.98
N VAL A 420 -5.40 5.91 4.00
CA VAL A 420 -4.44 5.38 3.03
C VAL A 420 -3.75 4.17 3.65
N ILE A 421 -3.83 3.02 3.01
CA ILE A 421 -3.03 1.85 3.32
C ILE A 421 -1.93 1.77 2.25
N ASP A 422 -0.73 2.22 2.60
CA ASP A 422 0.42 2.17 1.70
C ASP A 422 1.02 0.76 1.65
N GLU A 423 1.53 0.35 0.49
CA GLU A 423 2.00 -1.02 0.22
C GLU A 423 1.00 -2.10 0.67
N ALA A 424 -0.29 -1.90 0.37
CA ALA A 424 -1.39 -2.75 0.83
C ALA A 424 -1.20 -4.24 0.48
N TYR A 425 -0.51 -4.54 -0.62
CA TYR A 425 -0.16 -5.91 -1.03
C TYR A 425 0.65 -6.68 0.03
N MET A 426 1.31 -6.03 1.00
CA MET A 426 2.01 -6.75 2.07
C MET A 426 1.07 -7.41 3.09
N LEU A 427 -0.22 -7.03 3.09
CA LEU A 427 -1.29 -7.75 3.80
C LEU A 427 -1.61 -9.09 3.13
N TYR A 428 -1.09 -9.36 1.93
CA TYR A 428 -1.13 -10.69 1.35
C TYR A 428 0.07 -11.52 1.84
N PRO A 429 -0.16 -12.63 2.57
CA PRO A 429 0.86 -13.63 2.79
C PRO A 429 1.13 -14.35 1.46
N GLY A 430 2.26 -14.03 0.81
CA GLY A 430 2.58 -14.58 -0.50
C GLY A 430 2.57 -16.12 -0.53
N TYR A 431 2.24 -16.71 -1.68
CA TYR A 431 2.23 -18.15 -1.88
C TYR A 431 3.65 -18.72 -1.99
N ASN A 432 4.37 -18.80 -0.88
CA ASN A 432 5.56 -19.64 -0.76
C ASN A 432 5.07 -20.94 -0.13
N GLY A 433 5.22 -22.07 -0.82
CA GLY A 433 4.74 -23.41 -0.39
C GLY A 433 5.40 -23.98 0.88
N GLN A 434 5.47 -23.19 1.94
CA GLN A 434 5.90 -23.55 3.28
C GLN A 434 4.84 -23.07 4.27
N THR A 435 4.64 -23.88 5.32
CA THR A 435 3.84 -23.67 6.54
C THR A 435 3.30 -22.25 6.74
N VAL A 436 1.97 -22.13 6.79
CA VAL A 436 1.25 -20.93 7.27
C VAL A 436 1.89 -20.47 8.57
N THR A 437 2.44 -19.27 8.57
CA THR A 437 3.03 -18.67 9.77
C THR A 437 1.95 -17.96 10.58
N ASP A 438 2.14 -17.80 11.89
CA ASP A 438 1.21 -17.02 12.73
C ASP A 438 1.02 -15.60 12.19
N ALA A 439 2.06 -15.02 11.56
CA ALA A 439 2.00 -13.72 10.91
C ALA A 439 1.02 -13.67 9.72
N ASP A 440 0.84 -14.78 9.01
CA ASP A 440 -0.08 -14.85 7.87
C ASP A 440 -1.54 -14.84 8.34
N ILE A 441 -1.82 -15.47 9.48
CA ILE A 441 -3.15 -15.48 10.10
C ILE A 441 -3.57 -14.06 10.50
N TYR A 442 -2.66 -13.30 11.12
CA TYR A 442 -2.94 -11.91 11.51
C TYR A 442 -3.21 -11.00 10.30
N LYS A 443 -2.47 -11.18 9.20
CA LYS A 443 -2.68 -10.41 7.97
C LYS A 443 -4.05 -10.68 7.34
N VAL A 444 -4.45 -11.95 7.27
CA VAL A 444 -5.77 -12.35 6.75
C VAL A 444 -6.89 -11.77 7.63
N ALA A 445 -6.74 -11.83 8.96
CA ALA A 445 -7.71 -11.27 9.89
C ALA A 445 -7.90 -9.75 9.72
N VAL A 446 -6.83 -9.01 9.41
CA VAL A 446 -6.92 -7.58 9.07
C VAL A 446 -7.74 -7.37 7.80
N VAL A 447 -7.51 -8.16 6.75
CA VAL A 447 -8.26 -8.04 5.49
C VAL A 447 -9.73 -8.40 5.69
N ASP A 448 -10.03 -9.44 6.45
CA ASP A 448 -11.40 -9.83 6.78
C ASP A 448 -12.11 -8.73 7.57
N THR A 449 -11.40 -8.09 8.50
CA THR A 449 -11.92 -6.93 9.24
C THR A 449 -12.19 -5.75 8.30
N LEU A 450 -11.28 -5.44 7.37
CA LEU A 450 -11.50 -4.41 6.35
C LEU A 450 -12.75 -4.73 5.50
N VAL A 451 -12.92 -5.97 5.06
CA VAL A 451 -14.08 -6.38 4.24
C VAL A 451 -15.40 -6.33 5.03
N ALA A 452 -15.36 -6.65 6.33
CA ALA A 452 -16.53 -6.61 7.20
C ALA A 452 -16.97 -5.18 7.55
N GLU A 453 -16.00 -4.29 7.78
CA GLU A 453 -16.26 -2.94 8.29
C GLU A 453 -16.33 -1.87 7.18
N VAL A 454 -15.71 -2.10 6.02
CA VAL A 454 -15.77 -1.20 4.85
C VAL A 454 -16.95 -1.61 3.99
N GLN A 455 -17.93 -0.71 3.86
CA GLN A 455 -19.08 -0.91 3.00
C GLN A 455 -18.87 -0.15 1.68
N SER A 456 -19.70 -0.45 0.68
CA SER A 456 -19.71 0.28 -0.60
C SER A 456 -21.05 1.00 -0.76
N THR A 457 -21.57 1.57 0.32
CA THR A 457 -22.87 2.23 0.34
C THR A 457 -22.72 3.74 0.09
N PRO A 458 -23.58 4.34 -0.76
CA PRO A 458 -23.55 5.79 -0.96
C PRO A 458 -23.82 6.54 0.33
N GLY A 459 -22.97 7.52 0.67
CA GLY A 459 -23.11 8.34 1.88
C GLY A 459 -22.26 7.87 3.07
N GLU A 460 -21.38 6.88 2.89
CA GLU A 460 -20.34 6.57 3.88
C GLU A 460 -19.39 7.78 4.04
N ASP A 461 -19.31 8.29 5.26
CA ASP A 461 -18.41 9.40 5.62
C ASP A 461 -16.98 8.89 5.86
N ARG A 462 -16.43 8.11 4.92
CA ARG A 462 -15.08 7.56 4.96
C ARG A 462 -14.68 7.08 3.57
N CYS A 463 -13.42 7.29 3.22
CA CYS A 463 -12.83 6.72 2.00
C CYS A 463 -11.57 5.93 2.36
N VAL A 464 -11.46 4.70 1.85
CA VAL A 464 -10.26 3.86 1.99
C VAL A 464 -9.55 3.77 0.65
N LEU A 465 -8.25 4.07 0.66
CA LEU A 465 -7.35 3.98 -0.49
C LEU A 465 -6.32 2.87 -0.25
N LEU A 466 -6.25 1.92 -1.18
CA LEU A 466 -5.21 0.88 -1.19
C LEU A 466 -4.14 1.25 -2.21
N LEU A 467 -2.91 1.47 -1.76
CA LEU A 467 -1.78 1.83 -2.62
C LEU A 467 -0.86 0.63 -2.80
N GLY A 468 -0.37 0.42 -4.02
CA GLY A 468 0.59 -0.65 -4.28
C GLY A 468 1.09 -0.70 -5.72
N TYR A 469 1.95 -1.68 -5.97
CA TYR A 469 2.42 -2.02 -7.32
C TYR A 469 1.37 -2.88 -8.02
N GLU A 470 1.24 -2.72 -9.34
CA GLU A 470 0.15 -3.32 -10.11
C GLU A 470 0.12 -4.85 -10.00
N GLU A 471 1.25 -5.51 -10.24
CA GLU A 471 1.34 -6.97 -10.24
C GLU A 471 1.09 -7.57 -8.85
N GLU A 472 1.65 -6.97 -7.81
CA GLU A 472 1.50 -7.39 -6.43
C GLU A 472 0.08 -7.19 -5.92
N MET A 473 -0.56 -6.08 -6.28
CA MET A 473 -1.96 -5.83 -5.96
C MET A 473 -2.87 -6.80 -6.71
N ARG A 474 -2.66 -7.05 -8.01
CA ARG A 474 -3.42 -8.06 -8.76
C ARG A 474 -3.34 -9.43 -8.10
N ARG A 475 -2.14 -9.84 -7.65
CA ARG A 475 -1.96 -11.09 -6.88
C ARG A 475 -2.70 -11.09 -5.55
N MET A 476 -2.65 -10.00 -4.78
CA MET A 476 -3.40 -9.89 -3.52
C MET A 476 -4.91 -10.05 -3.75
N PHE A 477 -5.47 -9.35 -4.73
CA PHE A 477 -6.90 -9.34 -5.03
C PHE A 477 -7.42 -10.70 -5.51
N GLN A 478 -6.59 -11.46 -6.22
CA GLN A 478 -6.94 -12.81 -6.68
C GLN A 478 -6.93 -13.85 -5.56
N ASN A 479 -6.08 -13.67 -4.54
CA ASN A 479 -5.72 -14.76 -3.62
C ASN A 479 -6.11 -14.56 -2.15
N VAL A 480 -6.41 -13.34 -1.69
CA VAL A 480 -6.71 -13.11 -0.25
C VAL A 480 -8.17 -13.37 0.10
N ASN A 481 -9.08 -12.52 -0.38
CA ASN A 481 -10.49 -12.60 -0.05
C ASN A 481 -11.34 -12.02 -1.20
N PRO A 482 -12.27 -12.79 -1.80
CA PRO A 482 -13.14 -12.30 -2.86
C PRO A 482 -13.99 -11.07 -2.49
N GLY A 483 -14.29 -10.88 -1.20
CA GLY A 483 -15.00 -9.72 -0.68
C GLY A 483 -14.22 -8.41 -0.85
N LEU A 484 -12.88 -8.45 -0.85
CA LEU A 484 -12.03 -7.27 -1.06
C LEU A 484 -12.26 -6.68 -2.46
N ALA A 485 -12.27 -7.54 -3.49
CA ALA A 485 -12.52 -7.13 -4.88
C ALA A 485 -13.90 -6.49 -5.10
N ARG A 486 -14.90 -6.85 -4.27
CA ARG A 486 -16.24 -6.23 -4.31
C ARG A 486 -16.27 -4.84 -3.68
N ARG A 487 -15.41 -4.56 -2.71
CA ARG A 487 -15.32 -3.25 -2.03
C ARG A 487 -14.38 -2.28 -2.75
N PHE A 488 -13.35 -2.82 -3.37
CA PHE A 488 -12.32 -2.11 -4.10
C PHE A 488 -12.24 -2.69 -5.53
N ALA A 489 -12.92 -2.04 -6.47
CA ALA A 489 -12.89 -2.47 -7.87
C ALA A 489 -11.50 -2.17 -8.47
N ILE A 490 -10.67 -3.20 -8.62
CA ILE A 490 -9.31 -3.06 -9.19
C ILE A 490 -9.35 -2.57 -10.65
N GLU A 491 -10.44 -2.84 -11.38
CA GLU A 491 -10.65 -2.34 -12.74
C GLU A 491 -10.91 -0.82 -12.80
N GLU A 492 -11.33 -0.22 -11.68
CA GLU A 492 -11.50 1.24 -11.53
C GLU A 492 -10.29 1.89 -10.81
N ALA A 493 -9.16 1.18 -10.76
CA ALA A 493 -7.96 1.67 -10.10
C ALA A 493 -7.37 2.89 -10.82
N PHE A 494 -6.83 3.81 -10.03
CA PHE A 494 -6.10 4.96 -10.55
C PHE A 494 -4.70 4.49 -10.94
N GLN A 495 -4.40 4.50 -12.23
CA GLN A 495 -3.09 4.14 -12.76
C GLN A 495 -2.14 5.35 -12.73
N PHE A 496 -1.05 5.19 -11.98
CA PHE A 496 0.06 6.11 -11.89
C PHE A 496 1.17 5.62 -12.80
N GLU A 497 1.15 6.08 -14.04
CA GLU A 497 2.14 5.78 -15.05
C GLU A 497 3.53 6.34 -14.67
N ASP A 498 4.58 5.68 -15.17
CA ASP A 498 5.95 6.18 -15.05
C ASP A 498 6.11 7.48 -15.84
N PHE A 499 6.85 8.43 -15.28
CA PHE A 499 7.07 9.72 -15.94
C PHE A 499 7.90 9.55 -17.21
N THR A 500 7.47 10.23 -18.27
CA THR A 500 8.22 10.38 -19.51
C THR A 500 9.50 11.18 -19.28
N ASP A 501 10.46 11.10 -20.20
CA ASP A 501 11.74 11.80 -20.06
C ASP A 501 11.55 13.33 -20.04
N ALA A 502 10.54 13.82 -20.76
CA ALA A 502 10.13 15.22 -20.73
C ALA A 502 9.53 15.62 -19.38
N GLU A 503 8.66 14.80 -18.79
CA GLU A 503 8.08 15.04 -17.47
C GLU A 503 9.14 14.97 -16.36
N LEU A 504 10.05 14.00 -16.42
CA LEU A 504 11.18 13.91 -15.49
C LEU A 504 12.07 15.15 -15.54
N ARG A 505 12.28 15.72 -16.73
CA ARG A 505 12.99 16.99 -16.89
C ARG A 505 12.24 18.15 -16.26
N GLN A 506 10.92 18.25 -16.45
CA GLN A 506 10.11 19.27 -15.78
C GLN A 506 10.13 19.10 -14.25
N ILE A 507 10.10 17.87 -13.75
CA ILE A 507 10.21 17.57 -12.32
C ILE A 507 11.59 17.99 -11.79
N LEU A 508 12.67 17.72 -12.52
CA LEU A 508 14.01 18.18 -12.19
C LEU A 508 14.07 19.71 -12.09
N ASP A 509 13.54 20.41 -13.08
CA ASP A 509 13.52 21.88 -13.10
C ASP A 509 12.71 22.45 -11.93
N LYS A 510 11.56 21.85 -11.61
CA LYS A 510 10.73 22.23 -10.46
C LYS A 510 11.43 21.99 -9.12
N LYS A 511 12.08 20.83 -8.95
CA LYS A 511 12.80 20.52 -7.69
C LYS A 511 14.03 21.40 -7.49
N LEU A 512 14.73 21.73 -8.57
CA LEU A 512 15.84 22.69 -8.50
C LEU A 512 15.33 24.06 -8.05
N SER A 513 14.23 24.57 -8.61
CA SER A 513 13.68 25.87 -8.23
C SER A 513 13.14 25.92 -6.81
N GLU A 514 12.42 24.87 -6.35
CA GLU A 514 11.93 24.74 -4.98
C GLU A 514 13.05 24.74 -3.93
N GLN A 515 14.24 24.25 -4.30
CA GLN A 515 15.41 24.18 -3.42
C GLN A 515 16.38 25.36 -3.60
N HIS A 516 16.02 26.36 -4.42
CA HIS A 516 16.88 27.49 -4.79
C HIS A 516 18.25 27.05 -5.37
N LEU A 517 18.22 26.00 -6.20
CA LEU A 517 19.40 25.46 -6.90
C LEU A 517 19.31 25.77 -8.39
N HIS A 518 20.47 25.96 -9.02
CA HIS A 518 20.57 26.22 -10.44
C HIS A 518 21.41 25.13 -11.13
N ALA A 519 21.15 24.91 -12.42
CA ALA A 519 21.92 24.00 -13.25
C ALA A 519 22.04 24.60 -14.65
N THR A 520 23.21 24.49 -15.28
CA THR A 520 23.39 24.92 -16.68
C THR A 520 22.58 24.03 -17.62
N ASP A 521 22.22 24.52 -18.81
CA ASP A 521 21.44 23.72 -19.76
C ASP A 521 22.16 22.42 -20.17
N ALA A 522 23.48 22.46 -20.29
CA ALA A 522 24.32 21.29 -20.50
C ALA A 522 24.23 20.30 -19.32
N ALA A 523 24.25 20.80 -18.09
CA ALA A 523 24.12 19.94 -16.90
C ALA A 523 22.76 19.24 -16.85
N LYS A 524 21.69 19.98 -17.16
CA LYS A 524 20.35 19.40 -17.21
C LYS A 524 20.19 18.39 -18.33
N ALA A 525 20.81 18.61 -19.50
CA ALA A 525 20.83 17.62 -20.59
C ALA A 525 21.50 16.31 -20.15
N VAL A 526 22.63 16.40 -19.44
CA VAL A 526 23.28 15.23 -18.83
C VAL A 526 22.40 14.58 -17.78
N ALA A 527 21.73 15.35 -16.92
CA ALA A 527 20.79 14.80 -15.94
C ALA A 527 19.65 14.00 -16.61
N SER A 528 19.08 14.52 -17.71
CA SER A 528 18.09 13.81 -18.51
C SER A 528 18.62 12.49 -19.07
N GLU A 529 19.86 12.45 -19.58
CA GLU A 529 20.48 11.20 -20.05
C GLU A 529 20.73 10.20 -18.91
N VAL A 530 21.11 10.67 -17.72
CA VAL A 530 21.25 9.80 -16.54
C VAL A 530 19.89 9.23 -16.12
N LEU A 531 18.83 10.03 -16.12
CA LEU A 531 17.48 9.60 -15.78
C LEU A 531 16.94 8.59 -16.79
N SER A 532 17.12 8.84 -18.09
CA SER A 532 16.69 7.93 -19.16
C SER A 532 17.35 6.55 -19.04
N ARG A 533 18.65 6.50 -18.72
CA ARG A 533 19.36 5.24 -18.40
C ARG A 533 18.87 4.60 -17.10
N ALA A 534 18.53 5.40 -16.10
CA ALA A 534 18.01 4.88 -14.82
C ALA A 534 16.65 4.21 -14.99
N LYS A 535 15.79 4.67 -15.92
CA LYS A 535 14.50 4.02 -16.24
C LYS A 535 14.64 2.57 -16.71
N MET A 536 15.81 2.20 -17.25
CA MET A 536 16.08 0.82 -17.64
C MET A 536 16.27 -0.11 -16.42
N ARG A 537 16.57 0.41 -15.23
CA ARG A 537 16.78 -0.42 -14.02
C ARG A 537 15.47 -0.94 -13.46
N PRO A 538 15.45 -2.15 -12.85
CA PRO A 538 14.28 -2.61 -12.12
C PRO A 538 13.96 -1.63 -10.98
N ASN A 539 12.67 -1.46 -10.66
CA ASN A 539 12.20 -0.57 -9.58
C ASN A 539 12.65 0.89 -9.72
N PHE A 540 12.57 1.46 -10.93
CA PHE A 540 12.88 2.87 -11.16
C PHE A 540 11.98 3.77 -10.29
N GLY A 541 12.60 4.64 -9.49
CA GLY A 541 11.91 5.43 -8.46
C GLY A 541 11.26 6.72 -8.95
N ASN A 542 11.11 6.95 -10.27
CA ASN A 542 10.44 8.12 -10.84
C ASN A 542 10.88 9.47 -10.23
N GLY A 543 9.98 10.27 -9.67
CA GLY A 543 10.30 11.54 -9.04
C GLY A 543 11.21 11.39 -7.81
N GLY A 544 11.23 10.21 -7.18
CA GLY A 544 12.20 9.84 -6.15
C GLY A 544 13.60 9.68 -6.71
N GLU A 545 13.76 9.13 -7.92
CA GLU A 545 15.07 9.02 -8.58
C GLU A 545 15.63 10.41 -8.92
N VAL A 546 14.78 11.36 -9.30
CA VAL A 546 15.18 12.76 -9.50
C VAL A 546 15.70 13.37 -8.18
N GLU A 547 15.06 13.11 -7.05
CA GLU A 547 15.54 13.59 -5.73
C GLU A 547 16.89 12.98 -5.37
N ASN A 548 17.04 11.68 -5.57
CA ASN A 548 18.28 10.95 -5.33
C ASN A 548 19.41 11.49 -6.19
N MET A 549 19.12 11.80 -7.46
CA MET A 549 20.08 12.39 -8.39
C MET A 549 20.52 13.79 -7.96
N ILE A 550 19.58 14.68 -7.62
CA ILE A 550 19.91 16.02 -7.11
C ILE A 550 20.76 15.91 -5.84
N SER A 551 20.41 14.99 -4.94
CA SER A 551 21.17 14.74 -3.71
C SER A 551 22.61 14.31 -4.01
N GLN A 552 22.81 13.41 -4.98
CA GLN A 552 24.16 13.03 -5.43
C GLN A 552 24.90 14.17 -6.11
N ALA A 553 24.21 15.00 -6.90
CA ALA A 553 24.78 16.18 -7.55
C ALA A 553 25.27 17.19 -6.51
N LYS A 554 24.53 17.44 -5.42
CA LYS A 554 24.97 18.29 -4.29
C LYS A 554 26.29 17.82 -3.69
N VAL A 555 26.42 16.52 -3.44
CA VAL A 555 27.65 15.93 -2.87
C VAL A 555 28.83 16.16 -3.82
N ARG A 556 28.64 15.95 -5.12
CA ARG A 556 29.70 16.15 -6.14
C ARG A 556 30.06 17.62 -6.35
N TYR A 557 29.06 18.50 -6.38
CA TYR A 557 29.27 19.94 -6.39
C TYR A 557 30.15 20.38 -5.22
N GLN A 558 29.86 19.88 -4.02
CA GLN A 558 30.65 20.21 -2.83
C GLN A 558 32.09 19.69 -2.92
N GLN A 559 32.30 18.49 -3.47
CA GLN A 559 33.63 17.96 -3.78
C GLN A 559 34.38 18.83 -4.81
N ARG A 560 33.69 19.38 -5.82
CA ARG A 560 34.29 20.29 -6.80
C ARG A 560 34.65 21.64 -6.16
N ILE A 561 33.71 22.28 -5.46
CA ILE A 561 33.87 23.60 -4.86
C ILE A 561 34.86 23.61 -3.69
N SER A 562 35.00 22.50 -2.96
CA SER A 562 36.02 22.38 -1.90
C SER A 562 37.45 22.57 -2.41
N LYS A 563 37.71 22.28 -3.69
CA LYS A 563 39.02 22.48 -4.35
C LYS A 563 39.26 23.93 -4.78
N VAL A 564 38.21 24.76 -4.79
CA VAL A 564 38.29 26.18 -5.13
C VAL A 564 38.61 26.99 -3.85
N PRO A 565 39.54 27.97 -3.92
CA PRO A 565 39.84 28.86 -2.80
C PRO A 565 38.56 29.54 -2.27
N PRO A 566 38.40 29.71 -0.94
CA PRO A 566 37.19 30.28 -0.35
C PRO A 566 36.73 31.61 -0.96
N ALA A 567 37.67 32.48 -1.35
CA ALA A 567 37.40 33.78 -1.94
C ALA A 567 36.82 33.75 -3.38
N GLN A 568 36.86 32.60 -4.06
CA GLN A 568 36.37 32.43 -5.44
C GLN A 568 35.16 31.49 -5.52
N ARG A 569 34.59 31.10 -4.37
CA ARG A 569 33.42 30.22 -4.35
C ARG A 569 32.17 31.03 -4.70
N PRO A 570 31.34 30.55 -5.64
CA PRO A 570 30.08 31.20 -5.94
C PRO A 570 29.14 31.17 -4.73
N GLU A 571 28.34 32.22 -4.56
CA GLU A 571 27.32 32.31 -3.51
C GLU A 571 26.14 31.35 -3.78
N ASP A 572 25.77 31.19 -5.05
CA ASP A 572 24.74 30.28 -5.50
C ASP A 572 25.29 28.92 -5.94
N VAL A 573 24.48 27.87 -5.74
CA VAL A 573 24.80 26.53 -6.21
C VAL A 573 24.38 26.39 -7.67
N ILE A 574 25.39 26.39 -8.56
CA ILE A 574 25.22 26.13 -9.99
C ILE A 574 25.84 24.78 -10.34
N PHE A 575 25.00 23.81 -10.67
CA PHE A 575 25.44 22.51 -11.16
C PHE A 575 25.94 22.58 -12.60
N GLU A 576 27.03 21.86 -12.85
CA GLU A 576 27.59 21.63 -14.18
C GLU A 576 27.45 20.13 -14.55
N PRO A 577 27.67 19.73 -15.82
CA PRO A 577 27.58 18.34 -16.27
C PRO A 577 28.25 17.30 -15.37
N VAL A 578 29.45 17.62 -14.85
CA VAL A 578 30.26 16.74 -14.01
C VAL A 578 29.59 16.40 -12.67
N ASP A 579 28.69 17.26 -12.17
CA ASP A 579 28.00 17.05 -10.90
C ASP A 579 26.90 15.97 -11.06
N PHE A 580 26.21 15.93 -12.20
CA PHE A 580 25.21 14.90 -12.47
C PHE A 580 25.81 13.58 -12.92
N ASP A 581 26.89 13.63 -13.70
CA ASP A 581 27.63 12.45 -14.16
C ASP A 581 29.12 12.79 -14.34
N PRO A 582 30.02 12.30 -13.48
CA PRO A 582 31.45 12.53 -13.62
C PRO A 582 32.03 12.05 -14.96
N ASN A 583 31.33 11.11 -15.59
CA ASN A 583 31.71 10.48 -16.84
C ASN A 583 30.74 10.89 -17.98
N PHE A 584 30.13 12.07 -17.92
CA PHE A 584 29.16 12.52 -18.94
C PHE A 584 29.74 12.53 -20.37
N ALA A 585 31.06 12.77 -20.53
CA ALA A 585 31.75 12.79 -21.82
C ALA A 585 32.13 11.39 -22.37
N ARG A 586 31.53 10.32 -21.83
CA ARG A 586 31.80 8.92 -22.22
C ARG A 586 31.70 8.67 -23.72
N GLY A 587 30.66 9.18 -24.39
CA GLY A 587 30.47 8.96 -25.83
C GLY A 587 31.56 9.59 -26.71
N ALA A 588 32.09 10.75 -26.30
CA ALA A 588 33.17 11.44 -27.02
C ALA A 588 34.56 10.80 -26.78
N THR A 589 34.73 10.05 -25.69
CA THR A 589 35.99 9.36 -25.32
C THR A 589 35.95 7.83 -25.51
N ALA A 590 34.80 7.26 -25.90
CA ALA A 590 34.58 5.82 -26.02
C ALA A 590 35.51 5.13 -27.03
N ALA A 591 35.70 5.74 -28.20
CA ALA A 591 36.57 5.20 -29.26
C ALA A 591 38.06 5.15 -28.86
N LEU A 592 38.51 6.03 -27.95
CA LEU A 592 39.89 6.07 -27.46
C LEU A 592 40.16 5.07 -26.32
N ASN A 593 39.11 4.50 -25.70
CA ASN A 593 39.23 3.66 -24.51
C ASN A 593 39.07 2.15 -24.78
N CYS A 594 38.48 1.70 -25.89
CA CYS A 594 38.23 0.28 -26.10
C CYS A 594 39.53 -0.55 -26.11
N ARG A 595 40.55 -0.15 -26.88
CA ARG A 595 41.85 -0.86 -26.88
C ARG A 595 42.53 -0.87 -25.51
N THR A 596 42.44 0.23 -24.77
CA THR A 596 43.00 0.32 -23.42
C THR A 596 42.28 -0.60 -22.45
N LEU A 597 40.95 -0.74 -22.58
CA LEU A 597 40.15 -1.66 -21.76
C LEU A 597 40.54 -3.11 -21.98
N PHE A 598 40.96 -3.50 -23.18
CA PHE A 598 41.38 -4.86 -23.51
C PHE A 598 42.90 -5.07 -23.48
N ALA A 599 43.70 -4.08 -23.09
CA ALA A 599 45.16 -4.18 -23.08
C ALA A 599 45.69 -5.31 -22.16
N ASP A 600 44.90 -5.74 -21.18
CA ASP A 600 45.21 -6.84 -20.27
C ASP A 600 44.73 -8.22 -20.74
N VAL A 601 44.05 -8.29 -21.90
CA VAL A 601 43.47 -9.50 -22.51
C VAL A 601 44.12 -9.74 -23.87
N VAL A 602 44.80 -10.88 -24.02
CA VAL A 602 45.60 -11.19 -25.21
C VAL A 602 44.79 -12.07 -26.18
N GLY A 603 44.83 -11.77 -27.50
CA GLY A 603 44.16 -12.58 -28.53
C GLY A 603 42.68 -12.24 -28.76
N CYS A 604 42.29 -10.98 -28.58
CA CYS A 604 40.92 -10.48 -28.73
C CYS A 604 40.80 -9.40 -29.81
N GLU A 605 41.73 -9.33 -30.76
CA GLU A 605 41.84 -8.25 -31.74
C GLU A 605 40.59 -8.13 -32.63
N GLU A 606 40.04 -9.26 -33.07
CA GLU A 606 38.79 -9.30 -33.85
C GLU A 606 37.58 -8.83 -33.03
N ILE A 607 37.56 -9.17 -31.74
CA ILE A 607 36.49 -8.76 -30.81
C ILE A 607 36.55 -7.25 -30.59
N ILE A 608 37.76 -6.73 -30.37
CA ILE A 608 38.00 -5.28 -30.22
C ILE A 608 37.51 -4.54 -31.46
N ALA A 609 37.86 -5.01 -32.67
CA ALA A 609 37.42 -4.37 -33.92
C ALA A 609 35.89 -4.35 -34.06
N LYS A 610 35.20 -5.44 -33.69
CA LYS A 610 33.72 -5.48 -33.66
C LYS A 610 33.14 -4.46 -32.67
N LEU A 611 33.66 -4.41 -31.45
CA LEU A 611 33.18 -3.49 -30.42
C LEU A 611 33.45 -2.02 -30.78
N GLU A 612 34.60 -1.71 -31.40
CA GLU A 612 34.89 -0.39 -31.97
C GLU A 612 33.85 -0.01 -33.03
N GLY A 613 33.45 -0.96 -33.89
CA GLY A 613 32.38 -0.79 -34.86
C GLY A 613 31.04 -0.43 -34.20
N TYR A 614 30.65 -1.13 -33.13
CA TYR A 614 29.42 -0.81 -32.37
C TYR A 614 29.50 0.57 -31.72
N GLN A 615 30.64 0.97 -31.17
CA GLN A 615 30.81 2.32 -30.61
C GLN A 615 30.63 3.40 -31.68
N GLN A 616 31.13 3.17 -32.90
CA GLN A 616 30.98 4.11 -34.01
C GLN A 616 29.52 4.21 -34.49
N ILE A 617 28.82 3.08 -34.57
CA ILE A 617 27.38 3.05 -34.86
C ILE A 617 26.63 3.82 -33.77
N ALA A 618 26.93 3.59 -32.49
CA ALA A 618 26.24 4.24 -31.38
C ALA A 618 26.42 5.76 -31.39
N ALA A 619 27.64 6.23 -31.64
CA ALA A 619 27.94 7.66 -31.74
C ALA A 619 27.14 8.33 -32.86
N ASN A 620 27.07 7.70 -34.03
CA ASN A 620 26.35 8.21 -35.19
C ASN A 620 24.82 8.15 -35.01
N ALA A 621 24.31 7.05 -34.46
CA ALA A 621 22.88 6.86 -34.21
C ALA A 621 22.35 7.86 -33.17
N LYS A 622 23.11 8.14 -32.10
CA LYS A 622 22.77 9.15 -31.09
C LYS A 622 22.70 10.55 -31.71
N ALA A 623 23.58 10.88 -32.66
CA ALA A 623 23.53 12.15 -33.39
C ALA A 623 22.32 12.25 -34.33
N ALA A 624 21.82 11.13 -34.84
CA ALA A 624 20.65 11.04 -35.71
C ALA A 624 19.32 10.85 -34.98
N GLY A 625 19.33 10.67 -33.65
CA GLY A 625 18.12 10.38 -32.85
C GLY A 625 17.51 9.00 -33.11
N ILE A 626 18.31 8.04 -33.58
CA ILE A 626 17.87 6.66 -33.84
C ILE A 626 18.11 5.82 -32.58
N GLU A 627 17.14 4.97 -32.24
CA GLU A 627 17.23 4.04 -31.12
C GLU A 627 18.35 3.02 -31.34
N LEU A 628 19.25 2.91 -30.35
CA LEU A 628 20.47 2.13 -30.50
C LEU A 628 20.22 0.62 -30.65
N HIS A 629 19.20 0.10 -29.96
CA HIS A 629 18.90 -1.33 -29.90
C HIS A 629 18.41 -1.91 -31.24
N GLU A 630 18.01 -1.06 -32.19
CA GLU A 630 17.68 -1.47 -33.56
C GLU A 630 18.93 -1.73 -34.42
N LEU A 631 20.08 -1.14 -34.05
CA LEU A 631 21.29 -1.13 -34.86
C LEU A 631 22.45 -1.93 -34.27
N ILE A 632 22.48 -2.10 -32.95
CA ILE A 632 23.57 -2.79 -32.25
C ILE A 632 22.99 -4.01 -31.52
N PRO A 633 23.58 -5.20 -31.72
CA PRO A 633 23.09 -6.42 -31.10
C PRO A 633 23.25 -6.37 -29.57
N THR A 634 22.27 -6.92 -28.85
CA THR A 634 22.31 -7.08 -27.39
C THR A 634 22.42 -8.54 -26.95
N ASN A 635 22.36 -9.49 -27.87
CA ASN A 635 22.36 -10.92 -27.59
C ASN A 635 23.53 -11.60 -28.32
N PHE A 636 24.40 -12.28 -27.57
CA PHE A 636 25.68 -12.82 -28.06
C PHE A 636 25.85 -14.30 -27.75
N LEU A 637 26.48 -15.03 -28.68
CA LEU A 637 26.98 -16.39 -28.46
C LEU A 637 28.50 -16.40 -28.37
N PHE A 638 29.03 -16.83 -27.22
CA PHE A 638 30.47 -16.96 -26.98
C PHE A 638 30.91 -18.41 -27.16
N LYS A 639 31.49 -18.73 -28.32
CA LYS A 639 31.93 -20.09 -28.69
C LYS A 639 33.44 -20.25 -28.58
N GLY A 640 33.92 -21.38 -28.08
CA GLY A 640 35.36 -21.70 -28.10
C GLY A 640 35.87 -22.53 -26.92
N PRO A 641 37.17 -22.86 -26.90
CA PRO A 641 37.78 -23.70 -25.86
C PRO A 641 37.76 -23.08 -24.45
N PRO A 642 37.99 -23.87 -23.39
CA PRO A 642 38.00 -23.37 -22.03
C PRO A 642 39.25 -22.51 -21.77
N GLY A 643 39.12 -21.51 -20.90
CA GLY A 643 40.24 -20.65 -20.49
C GLY A 643 40.73 -19.67 -21.55
N THR A 644 39.92 -19.40 -22.58
CA THR A 644 40.19 -18.44 -23.66
C THR A 644 39.75 -17.00 -23.35
N GLY A 645 39.21 -16.74 -22.15
CA GLY A 645 38.88 -15.38 -21.71
C GLY A 645 37.43 -14.93 -21.91
N LYS A 646 36.48 -15.84 -22.21
CA LYS A 646 35.04 -15.53 -22.35
C LYS A 646 34.47 -14.65 -21.23
N THR A 647 34.63 -15.06 -19.98
CA THR A 647 34.10 -14.33 -18.80
C THR A 647 34.77 -12.96 -18.65
N MET A 648 36.07 -12.86 -18.92
CA MET A 648 36.78 -11.58 -18.89
C MET A 648 36.30 -10.64 -19.98
N THR A 649 36.09 -11.16 -21.19
CA THR A 649 35.55 -10.41 -22.33
C THR A 649 34.14 -9.90 -22.06
N ALA A 650 33.28 -10.71 -21.42
CA ALA A 650 31.95 -10.29 -21.00
C ALA A 650 31.99 -9.10 -20.02
N ARG A 651 32.92 -9.10 -19.06
CA ARG A 651 33.13 -7.97 -18.14
C ARG A 651 33.50 -6.69 -18.87
N LYS A 652 34.44 -6.77 -19.81
CA LYS A 652 34.86 -5.61 -20.62
C LYS A 652 33.75 -5.16 -21.57
N MET A 653 32.97 -6.08 -22.14
CA MET A 653 31.78 -5.73 -22.91
C MET A 653 30.75 -4.96 -22.06
N GLY A 654 30.56 -5.32 -20.79
CA GLY A 654 29.72 -4.54 -19.87
C GLY A 654 30.18 -3.10 -19.74
N GLU A 655 31.48 -2.86 -19.66
CA GLU A 655 32.07 -1.51 -19.65
C GLU A 655 31.83 -0.78 -20.97
N VAL A 656 32.01 -1.45 -22.12
CA VAL A 656 31.78 -0.85 -23.45
C VAL A 656 30.31 -0.48 -23.65
N TYR A 657 29.36 -1.37 -23.36
CA TYR A 657 27.93 -1.10 -23.48
C TYR A 657 27.44 -0.03 -22.50
N TYR A 658 28.01 0.01 -21.31
CA TYR A 658 27.78 1.09 -20.36
C TYR A 658 28.30 2.44 -20.87
N GLN A 659 29.48 2.46 -21.51
CA GLN A 659 30.03 3.68 -22.13
C GLN A 659 29.24 4.15 -23.35
N MET A 660 28.67 3.24 -24.13
CA MET A 660 27.77 3.55 -25.25
C MET A 660 26.41 4.09 -24.79
N GLY A 661 26.06 3.93 -23.51
CA GLY A 661 24.78 4.38 -22.95
C GLY A 661 23.65 3.35 -23.00
N PHE A 662 23.92 2.11 -23.46
CA PHE A 662 22.94 1.01 -23.47
C PHE A 662 22.58 0.50 -22.08
N LEU A 663 23.57 0.48 -21.19
CA LEU A 663 23.43 -0.10 -19.86
C LEU A 663 23.48 1.00 -18.81
N SER A 664 22.76 0.77 -17.72
CA SER A 664 22.77 1.65 -16.56
C SER A 664 23.95 1.37 -15.62
N SER A 665 24.63 0.24 -15.81
CA SER A 665 25.78 -0.23 -15.01
C SER A 665 26.68 -1.14 -15.85
N ALA A 666 28.00 -1.01 -15.67
CA ALA A 666 29.01 -1.85 -16.32
C ALA A 666 29.15 -3.26 -15.68
N ARG A 667 28.41 -3.54 -14.61
CA ARG A 667 28.48 -4.83 -13.91
C ARG A 667 27.95 -5.95 -14.80
N VAL A 668 28.50 -7.15 -14.59
CA VAL A 668 28.05 -8.39 -15.22
C VAL A 668 27.48 -9.31 -14.16
N LYS A 669 26.24 -9.75 -14.38
CA LYS A 669 25.60 -10.81 -13.63
C LYS A 669 26.01 -12.14 -14.23
N GLU A 670 27.00 -12.78 -13.61
CA GLU A 670 27.47 -14.12 -14.00
C GLU A 670 26.59 -15.19 -13.34
N CYS A 671 26.12 -16.15 -14.13
CA CYS A 671 25.36 -17.30 -13.67
C CYS A 671 25.64 -18.53 -14.55
N SER A 672 25.18 -19.68 -14.09
CA SER A 672 25.24 -20.97 -14.78
C SER A 672 23.87 -21.42 -15.24
N SER A 673 23.81 -22.43 -16.10
CA SER A 673 22.55 -23.06 -16.51
C SER A 673 21.71 -23.56 -15.32
N THR A 674 22.33 -23.98 -14.22
CA THR A 674 21.63 -24.48 -13.02
C THR A 674 20.92 -23.39 -12.24
N ASP A 675 21.35 -22.13 -12.39
CA ASP A 675 20.70 -20.99 -11.72
C ASP A 675 19.35 -20.68 -12.36
N LEU A 676 19.16 -21.03 -13.64
CA LEU A 676 17.91 -20.88 -14.38
C LEU A 676 16.90 -22.01 -14.09
N ILE A 677 17.39 -23.23 -13.84
CA ILE A 677 16.55 -24.43 -13.70
C ILE A 677 15.94 -24.54 -12.29
N GLY A 678 14.63 -24.74 -12.20
CA GLY A 678 13.90 -24.97 -10.95
C GLY A 678 14.15 -26.35 -10.35
N GLN A 679 13.91 -26.51 -9.04
CA GLN A 679 14.05 -27.80 -8.35
C GLN A 679 12.77 -28.66 -8.43
N ALA A 680 11.63 -28.05 -8.78
CA ALA A 680 10.34 -28.72 -8.92
C ALA A 680 9.55 -28.20 -10.15
N LEU A 681 8.56 -28.99 -10.58
CA LEU A 681 7.63 -28.64 -11.68
C LEU A 681 7.01 -27.25 -11.48
N GLY A 682 7.05 -26.42 -12.53
CA GLY A 682 6.48 -25.07 -12.54
C GLY A 682 7.32 -23.98 -11.87
N GLN A 683 8.50 -24.31 -11.32
CA GLN A 683 9.39 -23.30 -10.71
C GLN A 683 10.39 -22.69 -11.69
N THR A 684 10.65 -23.35 -12.82
CA THR A 684 11.73 -22.96 -13.74
C THR A 684 11.45 -21.65 -14.46
N GLY A 685 10.23 -21.45 -14.98
CA GLY A 685 9.82 -20.17 -15.58
C GLY A 685 10.02 -18.97 -14.65
N PRO A 686 9.38 -18.94 -13.46
CA PRO A 686 9.53 -17.84 -12.50
C PRO A 686 10.99 -17.60 -12.03
N LYS A 687 11.78 -18.66 -11.90
CA LYS A 687 13.21 -18.55 -11.52
C LYS A 687 14.03 -17.90 -12.63
N THR A 688 13.78 -18.30 -13.87
CA THR A 688 14.40 -17.69 -15.07
C THR A 688 14.03 -16.22 -15.17
N GLN A 689 12.76 -15.88 -15.01
CA GLN A 689 12.27 -14.50 -15.04
C GLN A 689 12.95 -13.62 -14.00
N LYS A 690 12.99 -14.04 -12.73
CA LYS A 690 13.67 -13.29 -11.66
C LYS A 690 15.15 -13.06 -11.95
N LEU A 691 15.83 -14.03 -12.54
CA LEU A 691 17.25 -13.91 -12.87
C LEU A 691 17.46 -12.86 -13.97
N VAL A 692 16.67 -12.90 -15.04
CA VAL A 692 16.73 -11.94 -16.14
C VAL A 692 16.36 -10.53 -15.66
N GLU A 693 15.31 -10.41 -14.85
CA GLU A 693 14.90 -9.15 -14.22
C GLU A 693 15.99 -8.54 -13.34
N SER A 694 16.69 -9.38 -12.56
CA SER A 694 17.83 -8.91 -11.74
C SER A 694 19.02 -8.38 -12.55
N ALA A 695 19.10 -8.74 -13.83
CA ALA A 695 20.15 -8.32 -14.75
C ALA A 695 19.72 -7.16 -15.67
N ARG A 696 18.50 -6.64 -15.51
CA ARG A 696 17.99 -5.51 -16.32
C ARG A 696 18.88 -4.26 -16.13
N GLY A 697 19.29 -3.66 -17.23
CA GLY A 697 20.24 -2.55 -17.29
C GLY A 697 21.72 -2.95 -17.09
N GLN A 698 22.05 -4.25 -17.14
CA GLN A 698 23.39 -4.85 -17.01
C GLN A 698 23.62 -5.97 -18.05
N VAL A 699 24.80 -6.59 -18.03
CA VAL A 699 25.08 -7.80 -18.82
C VAL A 699 24.69 -9.04 -18.01
N LEU A 700 23.94 -9.96 -18.60
CA LEU A 700 23.68 -11.31 -18.11
C LEU A 700 24.59 -12.30 -18.83
N PHE A 701 25.55 -12.89 -18.12
CA PHE A 701 26.48 -13.88 -18.64
C PHE A 701 26.12 -15.27 -18.13
N ILE A 702 25.66 -16.14 -19.03
CA ILE A 702 25.30 -17.54 -18.74
C ILE A 702 26.43 -18.44 -19.23
N ASP A 703 27.23 -18.96 -18.30
CA ASP A 703 28.29 -19.92 -18.61
C ASP A 703 27.72 -21.34 -18.75
N GLU A 704 28.42 -22.16 -19.54
CA GLU A 704 28.04 -23.55 -19.85
C GLU A 704 26.57 -23.67 -20.34
N ALA A 705 26.12 -22.71 -21.16
CA ALA A 705 24.74 -22.60 -21.61
C ALA A 705 24.21 -23.84 -22.35
N TYR A 706 25.11 -24.65 -22.90
CA TYR A 706 24.76 -25.92 -23.55
C TYR A 706 24.06 -26.92 -22.63
N ARG A 707 24.22 -26.82 -21.31
CA ARG A 707 23.46 -27.64 -20.36
C ARG A 707 21.96 -27.37 -20.40
N LEU A 708 21.53 -26.25 -20.98
CA LEU A 708 20.12 -25.95 -21.22
C LEU A 708 19.49 -26.82 -22.33
N ALA A 709 20.30 -27.58 -23.08
CA ALA A 709 19.83 -28.52 -24.10
C ALA A 709 19.34 -29.86 -23.54
N GLU A 710 19.61 -30.17 -22.26
CA GLU A 710 19.40 -31.51 -21.69
C GLU A 710 18.34 -31.48 -20.58
N GLY A 711 17.21 -32.17 -20.79
CA GLY A 711 16.11 -32.29 -19.83
C GLY A 711 14.92 -31.36 -20.11
N GLU A 712 13.74 -31.71 -19.58
CA GLU A 712 12.49 -30.95 -19.81
C GLU A 712 12.51 -29.57 -19.13
N TYR A 713 12.96 -29.50 -17.87
CA TYR A 713 13.11 -28.22 -17.16
C TYR A 713 14.13 -27.29 -17.83
N ALA A 714 15.20 -27.84 -18.40
CA ALA A 714 16.22 -27.06 -19.09
C ALA A 714 15.67 -26.39 -20.37
N LYS A 715 14.81 -27.12 -21.11
CA LYS A 715 14.08 -26.58 -22.26
C LYS A 715 13.05 -25.52 -21.85
N GLU A 716 12.36 -25.72 -20.73
CA GLU A 716 11.44 -24.71 -20.17
C GLU A 716 12.17 -23.40 -19.87
N ALA A 717 13.31 -23.46 -19.18
CA ALA A 717 14.15 -22.28 -18.89
C ALA A 717 14.59 -21.55 -20.17
N LEU A 718 14.97 -22.32 -21.20
CA LEU A 718 15.43 -21.76 -22.46
C LEU A 718 14.30 -21.06 -23.23
N ASN A 719 13.12 -21.67 -23.28
CA ASN A 719 11.95 -21.09 -23.91
C ASN A 719 11.52 -19.81 -23.20
N GLU A 720 11.49 -19.83 -21.86
CA GLU A 720 11.17 -18.66 -21.05
C GLU A 720 12.20 -17.54 -21.26
N LEU A 721 13.50 -17.85 -21.30
CA LEU A 721 14.53 -16.87 -21.60
C LEU A 721 14.32 -16.22 -22.97
N VAL A 722 14.04 -17.02 -24.01
CA VAL A 722 13.78 -16.51 -25.36
C VAL A 722 12.51 -15.65 -25.41
N ASP A 723 11.44 -16.05 -24.71
CA ASP A 723 10.19 -15.28 -24.61
C ASP A 723 10.42 -13.93 -23.91
N ILE A 724 11.06 -13.93 -22.74
CA ILE A 724 11.36 -12.72 -21.97
C ILE A 724 12.14 -11.71 -22.79
N LEU A 725 13.13 -12.15 -23.57
CA LEU A 725 13.95 -11.25 -24.39
C LEU A 725 13.18 -10.58 -25.52
N THR A 726 11.95 -11.01 -25.82
CA THR A 726 11.06 -10.33 -26.79
C THR A 726 10.14 -9.29 -26.14
N LYS A 727 10.00 -9.29 -24.81
CA LYS A 727 9.11 -8.37 -24.09
C LYS A 727 9.69 -6.95 -24.07
N PRO A 728 8.87 -5.90 -24.25
CA PRO A 728 9.33 -4.49 -24.25
C PRO A 728 10.10 -4.06 -22.99
N ASP A 729 9.88 -4.75 -21.87
CA ASP A 729 10.58 -4.49 -20.61
C ASP A 729 12.04 -4.92 -20.60
N TYR A 730 12.45 -5.80 -21.52
CA TYR A 730 13.80 -6.38 -21.58
C TYR A 730 14.49 -6.08 -22.89
N LEU A 731 13.75 -6.00 -23.99
CA LEU A 731 14.28 -5.71 -25.33
C LEU A 731 15.11 -4.42 -25.30
N GLY A 732 16.38 -4.51 -25.71
CA GLY A 732 17.31 -3.37 -25.72
C GLY A 732 17.77 -2.86 -24.34
N LYS A 733 17.26 -3.43 -23.24
CA LYS A 733 17.53 -2.98 -21.86
C LYS A 733 18.45 -3.94 -21.09
N ILE A 734 18.89 -5.02 -21.71
CA ILE A 734 19.81 -6.02 -21.16
C ILE A 734 20.73 -6.53 -22.26
N VAL A 735 21.97 -6.88 -21.92
CA VAL A 735 22.86 -7.60 -22.83
C VAL A 735 22.99 -9.04 -22.36
N VAL A 736 22.60 -10.02 -23.17
CA VAL A 736 22.66 -11.44 -22.81
C VAL A 736 23.77 -12.15 -23.57
N ILE A 737 24.63 -12.87 -22.84
CA ILE A 737 25.74 -13.62 -23.40
C ILE A 737 25.59 -15.09 -22.99
N LEU A 738 25.41 -15.98 -23.97
CA LEU A 738 25.44 -17.43 -23.77
C LEU A 738 26.83 -17.95 -24.12
N ALA A 739 27.52 -18.57 -23.16
CA ALA A 739 28.88 -19.08 -23.35
C ALA A 739 28.93 -20.61 -23.31
N GLY A 740 29.76 -21.19 -24.17
CA GLY A 740 30.02 -22.63 -24.20
C GLY A 740 31.10 -23.04 -25.20
N TYR A 741 31.30 -24.35 -25.33
CA TYR A 741 32.17 -24.92 -26.36
C TYR A 741 31.49 -24.87 -27.73
N ASP A 742 32.30 -24.88 -28.79
CA ASP A 742 31.79 -24.66 -30.16
C ASP A 742 30.74 -25.70 -30.58
N ALA A 743 31.09 -26.99 -30.46
CA ALA A 743 30.18 -28.10 -30.78
C ALA A 743 28.90 -28.08 -29.92
N ASP A 744 29.02 -27.72 -28.65
CA ASP A 744 27.91 -27.77 -27.70
C ASP A 744 26.92 -26.62 -27.90
N ILE A 745 27.39 -25.42 -28.24
CA ILE A 745 26.50 -24.31 -28.61
C ILE A 745 25.83 -24.60 -29.96
N ASN A 746 26.52 -25.20 -30.92
CA ASN A 746 25.90 -25.61 -32.19
C ASN A 746 24.79 -26.65 -31.94
N ARG A 747 25.00 -27.60 -31.01
CA ARG A 747 23.95 -28.53 -30.56
C ARG A 747 22.77 -27.80 -29.91
N LEU A 748 23.03 -26.84 -29.03
CA LEU A 748 21.99 -26.00 -28.39
C LEU A 748 21.13 -25.26 -29.44
N LEU A 749 21.75 -24.68 -30.47
CA LEU A 749 21.05 -24.01 -31.58
C LEU A 749 20.18 -24.97 -32.41
N SER A 750 20.62 -26.22 -32.58
CA SER A 750 19.84 -27.22 -33.33
C SER A 750 18.57 -27.67 -32.59
N ILE A 751 18.54 -27.53 -31.26
CA ILE A 751 17.42 -27.95 -30.41
C ILE A 751 16.30 -26.92 -30.38
N ASN A 752 16.63 -25.63 -30.50
CA ASN A 752 15.65 -24.56 -30.55
C ASN A 752 16.02 -23.55 -31.65
N SER A 753 15.31 -23.63 -32.77
CA SER A 753 15.48 -22.70 -33.90
C SER A 753 15.20 -21.24 -33.52
N GLY A 754 14.38 -21.00 -32.49
CA GLY A 754 14.11 -19.67 -31.93
C GLY A 754 15.37 -18.99 -31.39
N LEU A 755 16.32 -19.75 -30.79
CA LEU A 755 17.59 -19.20 -30.32
C LEU A 755 18.41 -18.59 -31.46
N GLY A 756 18.52 -19.29 -32.59
CA GLY A 756 19.31 -18.81 -33.73
C GLY A 756 18.81 -17.47 -34.27
N SER A 757 17.50 -17.23 -34.20
CA SER A 757 16.91 -15.95 -34.60
C SER A 757 17.12 -14.82 -33.58
N ARG A 758 17.28 -15.14 -32.28
CA ARG A 758 17.36 -14.16 -31.18
C ARG A 758 18.79 -13.88 -30.70
N PHE A 759 19.74 -14.74 -31.07
CA PHE A 759 21.17 -14.59 -30.84
C PHE A 759 21.93 -14.59 -32.17
N PRO A 760 21.75 -13.56 -33.01
CA PRO A 760 22.35 -13.52 -34.35
C PRO A 760 23.88 -13.32 -34.32
N GLU A 761 24.42 -12.77 -33.22
CA GLU A 761 25.81 -12.35 -33.15
C GLU A 761 26.71 -13.39 -32.46
N GLU A 762 27.64 -13.97 -33.22
CA GLU A 762 28.60 -14.95 -32.72
C GLU A 762 30.00 -14.34 -32.49
N ILE A 763 30.56 -14.60 -31.32
CA ILE A 763 31.94 -14.31 -30.96
C ILE A 763 32.69 -15.62 -30.75
N ARG A 764 33.70 -15.85 -31.60
CA ARG A 764 34.52 -17.07 -31.58
C ARG A 764 35.84 -16.79 -30.87
N PHE A 765 36.16 -17.67 -29.92
CA PHE A 765 37.40 -17.66 -29.17
C PHE A 765 38.26 -18.84 -29.64
N SER A 766 39.45 -18.55 -30.12
CA SER A 766 40.43 -19.54 -30.56
C SER A 766 41.40 -19.91 -29.43
N ASN A 767 42.14 -21.01 -29.61
CA ASN A 767 43.23 -21.34 -28.69
C ASN A 767 44.30 -20.26 -28.73
N MET A 768 44.89 -19.97 -27.56
CA MET A 768 45.97 -19.00 -27.44
C MET A 768 47.18 -19.43 -28.27
N THR A 769 47.78 -18.48 -28.98
CA THR A 769 49.05 -18.71 -29.68
C THR A 769 50.16 -19.00 -28.66
N PRO A 770 51.24 -19.70 -29.04
CA PRO A 770 52.37 -19.93 -28.15
C PRO A 770 52.94 -18.64 -27.54
N ASP A 771 53.05 -17.58 -28.34
CA ASP A 771 53.50 -16.27 -27.87
C ASP A 771 52.55 -15.67 -26.82
N HIS A 772 51.23 -15.77 -27.03
CA HIS A 772 50.25 -15.31 -26.04
C HIS A 772 50.31 -16.13 -24.74
N CYS A 773 50.56 -17.45 -24.83
CA CYS A 773 50.78 -18.30 -23.67
C CYS A 773 52.02 -17.86 -22.87
N VAL A 774 53.12 -17.52 -23.55
CA VAL A 774 54.33 -17.01 -22.89
C VAL A 774 54.09 -15.64 -22.24
N GLN A 775 53.34 -14.75 -22.88
CA GLN A 775 52.98 -13.45 -22.28
C GLN A 775 52.17 -13.61 -20.99
N VAL A 776 51.17 -14.51 -20.98
CA VAL A 776 50.39 -14.80 -19.76
C VAL A 776 51.29 -15.44 -18.69
N LEU A 777 52.15 -16.37 -19.08
CA LEU A 777 53.11 -17.02 -18.18
C LEU A 777 54.05 -16.00 -17.52
N LEU A 778 54.64 -15.09 -18.31
CA LEU A 778 55.49 -14.00 -17.83
C LEU A 778 54.76 -13.12 -16.82
N LYS A 779 53.55 -12.67 -17.16
CA LYS A 779 52.73 -11.82 -16.30
C LYS A 779 52.44 -12.49 -14.94
N ASP A 780 52.11 -13.79 -14.95
CA ASP A 780 51.86 -14.54 -13.73
C ASP A 780 53.15 -14.73 -12.89
N LEU A 781 54.28 -15.04 -13.51
CA LEU A 781 55.58 -15.15 -12.83
C LEU A 781 56.01 -13.82 -12.19
N GLU A 782 55.85 -12.70 -12.89
CA GLU A 782 56.18 -11.36 -12.40
C GLU A 782 55.30 -10.95 -11.22
N SER A 783 54.00 -11.27 -11.28
CA SER A 783 53.07 -11.05 -10.16
C SER A 783 53.50 -11.80 -8.88
N LYS A 784 54.28 -12.87 -9.03
CA LYS A 784 54.86 -13.68 -7.95
C LYS A 784 56.33 -13.37 -7.68
N LYS A 785 56.85 -12.27 -8.21
CA LYS A 785 58.24 -11.80 -8.02
C LYS A 785 59.30 -12.81 -8.51
N VAL A 786 58.97 -13.64 -9.51
CA VAL A 786 59.91 -14.55 -10.16
C VAL A 786 60.44 -13.92 -11.44
N LYS A 787 61.76 -13.82 -11.58
CA LYS A 787 62.43 -13.30 -12.77
C LYS A 787 62.64 -14.42 -13.80
N ALA A 788 62.30 -14.15 -15.07
CA ALA A 788 62.45 -15.10 -16.18
C ALA A 788 62.82 -14.36 -17.48
N ASP A 789 64.02 -13.76 -17.50
CA ASP A 789 64.46 -12.87 -18.60
C ASP A 789 64.49 -13.57 -19.97
N PHE A 790 64.79 -14.87 -20.01
CA PHE A 790 64.83 -15.65 -21.24
C PHE A 790 63.46 -15.79 -21.93
N LEU A 791 62.35 -15.65 -21.20
CA LEU A 791 61.01 -15.68 -21.80
C LEU A 791 60.66 -14.37 -22.53
N ARG A 792 61.47 -13.31 -22.38
CA ARG A 792 61.28 -12.01 -23.06
C ARG A 792 62.05 -11.92 -24.39
N ASP A 793 63.01 -12.81 -24.61
CA ASP A 793 63.81 -12.87 -25.84
C ASP A 793 63.29 -13.97 -26.77
N GLY A 794 62.47 -13.59 -27.74
CA GLY A 794 61.89 -14.51 -28.73
C GLY A 794 62.91 -15.25 -29.61
N SER A 795 64.16 -14.81 -29.63
CA SER A 795 65.23 -15.40 -30.43
C SER A 795 65.99 -16.53 -29.71
N CYS A 796 65.91 -16.56 -28.37
CA CYS A 796 66.67 -17.53 -27.58
C CYS A 796 66.14 -18.97 -27.75
N ALA A 797 67.05 -19.95 -27.65
CA ALA A 797 66.70 -21.36 -27.86
C ALA A 797 65.63 -21.89 -26.86
N PRO A 798 65.69 -21.56 -25.55
CA PRO A 798 64.68 -22.00 -24.60
C PRO A 798 63.27 -21.44 -24.87
N TYR A 799 63.17 -20.18 -25.33
CA TYR A 799 61.89 -19.59 -25.73
C TYR A 799 61.26 -20.35 -26.90
N ARG A 800 62.05 -20.61 -27.95
CA ARG A 800 61.58 -21.35 -29.13
C ARG A 800 61.15 -22.77 -28.78
N GLU A 801 61.88 -23.42 -27.88
CA GLU A 801 61.53 -24.75 -27.39
C GLU A 801 60.20 -24.74 -26.61
N ILE A 802 60.04 -23.81 -25.67
CA ILE A 802 58.79 -23.65 -24.90
C ILE A 802 57.62 -23.34 -25.84
N CYS A 803 57.80 -22.46 -26.83
CA CYS A 803 56.78 -22.17 -27.83
C CYS A 803 56.43 -23.41 -28.68
N GLY A 804 57.42 -24.22 -29.04
CA GLY A 804 57.21 -25.49 -29.74
C GLY A 804 56.36 -26.46 -28.91
N LEU A 805 56.68 -26.62 -27.63
CA LEU A 805 55.92 -27.47 -26.70
C LEU A 805 54.50 -26.94 -26.44
N LEU A 806 54.35 -25.63 -26.27
CA LEU A 806 53.03 -24.98 -26.13
C LEU A 806 52.17 -25.11 -27.39
N LYS A 807 52.79 -25.11 -28.57
CA LYS A 807 52.09 -25.37 -29.84
C LYS A 807 51.54 -26.79 -29.90
N ILE A 808 52.30 -27.79 -29.43
CA ILE A 808 51.83 -29.18 -29.33
C ILE A 808 50.70 -29.29 -28.32
N LEU A 809 50.87 -28.71 -27.12
CA LEU A 809 49.84 -28.64 -26.08
C LEU A 809 48.54 -28.02 -26.59
N GLY A 810 48.62 -26.92 -27.35
CA GLY A 810 47.46 -26.23 -27.94
C GLY A 810 46.70 -27.05 -28.97
N GLY A 811 47.29 -28.12 -29.51
CA GLY A 811 46.64 -29.08 -30.40
C GLY A 811 45.97 -30.25 -29.67
N LEU A 812 46.15 -30.41 -28.35
CA LEU A 812 45.59 -31.53 -27.60
C LEU A 812 44.11 -31.30 -27.20
N PRO A 813 43.26 -32.36 -27.25
CA PRO A 813 41.92 -32.29 -26.70
C PRO A 813 41.99 -32.08 -25.18
N GLY A 814 41.29 -31.05 -24.67
CA GLY A 814 41.29 -30.70 -23.25
C GLY A 814 42.36 -29.71 -22.80
N TRP A 815 43.06 -29.04 -23.74
CA TRP A 815 43.89 -27.87 -23.44
C TRP A 815 43.05 -26.74 -22.84
N GLY A 816 43.44 -26.29 -21.65
CA GLY A 816 42.72 -25.28 -20.86
C GLY A 816 43.17 -23.83 -21.10
N ASN A 817 43.98 -23.56 -22.12
CA ASN A 817 44.52 -22.23 -22.45
C ASN A 817 45.09 -21.51 -21.20
N ALA A 818 44.60 -20.32 -20.86
CA ALA A 818 45.10 -19.56 -19.72
C ALA A 818 44.97 -20.31 -18.38
N ARG A 819 44.02 -21.25 -18.22
CA ARG A 819 43.93 -22.08 -17.00
C ARG A 819 45.12 -23.03 -16.88
N ASP A 820 45.57 -23.61 -17.99
CA ASP A 820 46.72 -24.51 -18.02
C ASP A 820 48.03 -23.72 -17.93
N VAL A 821 48.13 -22.57 -18.58
CA VAL A 821 49.27 -21.65 -18.44
C VAL A 821 49.42 -21.16 -17.00
N LYS A 822 48.32 -20.84 -16.31
CA LYS A 822 48.33 -20.50 -14.87
C LYS A 822 48.80 -21.65 -14.01
N THR A 823 48.37 -22.87 -14.33
CA THR A 823 48.80 -24.08 -13.64
C THR A 823 50.30 -24.31 -13.84
N LEU A 824 50.78 -24.12 -15.07
CA LEU A 824 52.20 -24.15 -15.41
C LEU A 824 52.99 -23.10 -14.64
N ALA A 825 52.53 -21.85 -14.60
CA ALA A 825 53.15 -20.77 -13.84
C ALA A 825 53.26 -21.14 -12.35
N LYS A 826 52.19 -21.68 -11.76
CA LYS A 826 52.19 -22.15 -10.36
C LYS A 826 53.23 -23.25 -10.13
N THR A 827 53.35 -24.20 -11.05
CA THR A 827 54.38 -25.25 -10.98
C THR A 827 55.79 -24.67 -11.06
N MET A 828 56.04 -23.76 -11.99
CA MET A 828 57.34 -23.07 -12.14
C MET A 828 57.70 -22.25 -10.90
N VAL A 829 56.74 -21.50 -10.34
CA VAL A 829 56.92 -20.80 -9.04
C VAL A 829 57.27 -21.81 -7.95
N GLY A 830 56.55 -22.93 -7.87
CA GLY A 830 56.83 -23.99 -6.91
C GLY A 830 58.25 -24.55 -6.99
N VAL A 831 58.80 -24.71 -8.20
CA VAL A 831 60.19 -25.15 -8.42
C VAL A 831 61.18 -24.12 -7.88
N VAL A 832 61.00 -22.84 -8.24
CA VAL A 832 61.87 -21.74 -7.81
C VAL A 832 61.89 -21.57 -6.29
N TYR A 833 60.73 -21.72 -5.64
CA TYR A 833 60.61 -21.54 -4.18
C TYR A 833 60.95 -22.79 -3.36
N ARG A 834 61.16 -23.96 -3.98
CA ARG A 834 61.54 -25.19 -3.27
C ARG A 834 63.00 -25.14 -2.77
N ASN A 835 63.90 -24.45 -3.47
CA ASN A 835 65.31 -24.28 -3.10
C ASN A 835 65.73 -22.79 -3.21
N PRO A 836 65.27 -21.90 -2.30
CA PRO A 836 65.58 -20.48 -2.40
C PRO A 836 67.08 -20.23 -2.17
N LYS A 837 67.76 -19.61 -3.13
CA LYS A 837 69.13 -19.10 -2.94
C LYS A 837 69.07 -17.88 -2.00
N ALA A 838 69.70 -17.97 -0.84
CA ALA A 838 69.71 -16.89 0.16
C ALA A 838 70.27 -15.58 -0.43
N GLY A 839 69.48 -14.51 -0.37
CA GLY A 839 69.88 -13.16 -0.82
C GLY A 839 69.78 -12.87 -2.33
N ALA A 840 69.32 -13.83 -3.15
CA ALA A 840 69.13 -13.62 -4.59
C ALA A 840 67.65 -13.46 -4.96
N VAL A 841 67.36 -12.66 -5.99
CA VAL A 841 66.00 -12.56 -6.56
C VAL A 841 65.60 -13.94 -7.11
N PRO A 842 64.44 -14.50 -6.72
CA PRO A 842 63.94 -15.77 -7.24
C PRO A 842 63.93 -15.76 -8.78
N THR A 843 64.77 -16.57 -9.41
CA THR A 843 64.98 -16.56 -10.87
C THR A 843 64.77 -17.97 -11.41
N LEU A 844 63.83 -18.10 -12.35
CA LEU A 844 63.53 -19.36 -13.03
C LEU A 844 64.64 -19.67 -14.05
N GLN A 845 65.24 -20.86 -13.97
CA GLN A 845 66.24 -21.28 -14.96
C GLN A 845 65.57 -21.81 -16.23
N PRO A 846 66.18 -21.63 -17.42
CA PRO A 846 65.62 -22.11 -18.69
C PRO A 846 65.31 -23.62 -18.70
N ASP A 847 66.20 -24.45 -18.17
CA ASP A 847 66.03 -25.92 -18.16
C ASP A 847 64.85 -26.35 -17.27
N GLU A 848 64.70 -25.72 -16.10
CA GLU A 848 63.59 -25.95 -15.16
C GLU A 848 62.25 -25.58 -15.80
N ALA A 849 62.22 -24.50 -16.58
CA ALA A 849 61.03 -24.06 -17.28
C ALA A 849 60.63 -25.03 -18.40
N VAL A 850 61.58 -25.47 -19.22
CA VAL A 850 61.35 -26.48 -20.27
C VAL A 850 60.86 -27.79 -19.65
N GLU A 851 61.46 -28.24 -18.55
CA GLU A 851 61.05 -29.45 -17.84
C GLU A 851 59.61 -29.35 -17.31
N CYS A 852 59.22 -28.20 -16.74
CA CYS A 852 57.84 -27.97 -16.30
C CYS A 852 56.83 -28.08 -17.46
N VAL A 853 57.16 -27.54 -18.64
CA VAL A 853 56.29 -27.63 -19.82
C VAL A 853 56.22 -29.05 -20.35
N ARG A 854 57.35 -29.77 -20.43
CA ARG A 854 57.38 -31.18 -20.84
C ARG A 854 56.58 -32.08 -19.89
N LYS A 855 56.67 -31.82 -18.59
CA LYS A 855 55.89 -32.53 -17.57
C LYS A 855 54.39 -32.31 -17.79
N LEU A 856 53.96 -31.07 -18.00
CA LEU A 856 52.56 -30.77 -18.30
C LEU A 856 52.09 -31.46 -19.58
N LEU A 857 52.93 -31.48 -20.63
CA LEU A 857 52.65 -32.20 -21.88
C LEU A 857 52.46 -33.71 -21.63
N SER A 858 53.40 -34.34 -20.93
CA SER A 858 53.31 -35.76 -20.58
C SER A 858 52.07 -36.09 -19.75
N GLU A 859 51.72 -35.26 -18.76
CA GLU A 859 50.50 -35.44 -17.95
C GLU A 859 49.23 -35.35 -18.80
N ARG A 860 49.19 -34.44 -19.79
CA ARG A 860 48.05 -34.27 -20.69
C ARG A 860 47.94 -35.40 -21.71
N GLU A 861 49.06 -35.86 -22.25
CA GLU A 861 49.12 -37.03 -23.14
C GLU A 861 48.73 -38.33 -22.40
N ALA A 862 49.17 -38.50 -21.16
CA ALA A 862 48.79 -39.64 -20.34
C ALA A 862 47.28 -39.68 -20.06
N ARG A 863 46.66 -38.52 -19.78
CA ARG A 863 45.20 -38.43 -19.60
C ARG A 863 44.41 -38.74 -20.89
N ARG A 864 44.99 -38.47 -22.06
CA ARG A 864 44.39 -38.84 -23.35
C ARG A 864 44.33 -40.36 -23.52
N ASN A 865 45.37 -41.09 -23.11
CA ASN A 865 45.44 -42.55 -23.22
C ASN A 865 44.54 -43.31 -22.22
N VAL A 866 43.91 -42.60 -21.28
CA VAL A 866 42.96 -43.18 -20.29
C VAL A 866 41.50 -42.92 -20.69
N VAL A 867 41.24 -42.01 -21.64
CA VAL A 867 39.89 -41.60 -22.09
C VAL A 867 39.59 -42.01 -23.54
N ALA A 868 40.59 -42.50 -24.28
CA ALA A 868 40.42 -43.23 -25.54
C ALA A 868 40.25 -44.72 -25.26
#